data_AF-A0A942ZET6-F1
#
_entry.id   AF-A0A942ZET6-F1
#
_cell.length_a   1.000
_cell.length_b   1.000
_cell.length_c   1.000
_cell.angle_alpha   90.00
_cell.angle_beta   90.00
_cell.angle_gamma   90.00
#
_symmetry.space_group_name_H-M   'P 1'
#
loop_
_entity.id
_entity.type
_entity.pdbx_description
1 polymer ?
#
loop_
_entity_poly.entity_id
_entity_poly.type
_entity_poly.pdbx_seq_one_letter_code
_entity_poly.pdbx_strand_id
1 'polypeptide(L)'
;MKFIKILATVIFSLLIVLAIGGYLVIRHFDLNKYKSYAEEIVLRETGRKLSINGNAEIGISLVPTVVVNDVELANPEWASNPQMLKVKQLEVKFALLPLLKKEVVIDKILLSAPEVYLQKKADGTANWDFGPADKPAQVKAVQAAKIADGKPVSAEQLKENPQLALLAGFAAHDVLIENGKVQYIDGKTVYNAAIKKIAMEVPGADEKINIDFDIIYNGDAINGQATFGSLNTLMQKDAAYPILLSASAYKANINLNGSITGVLTDEPVYAFESNLYNPAGNFGAPETTLKARVDGDANGAKAAINTLNIANNLVTGNIDAKWNGKKPWVKANLKSDRFNLESLNAKSSPLAFELPPLIAEAHALTGVSDEKIPYQVLNELNGEAVVSIGKLIIDPAVQADNVYASVKLNNGLLTASPLKLKFGGGEIDGKLTVDSSQHKVVFDLTSQNMKLQNLHSDFAVSGKSDFGVLSGGNVDIYANGTSVGTTYRQLVNNMNGRLVAIVDKSVMQTGALEFLKGNILTQILNILKIDTRKANQLDLTCAVVRADIAGGTAVFPRGIAFDSKQLTIVSDGRVNLMNDKLNFTIEPSMNKLASGNVTQALASFIKVGGTLDNPKVGIDDKQALRTIVGVAATGGVSYLGSQVFLNGDGSPCYTALEGTSYASRFPKPSGVKATTQNVVEGTEKQLKQGLKDLKNTAKGILKSLQIK
;
A
#
# COMPACT_ATOMS: atom_id res chain seq x y z
N MET A 1 7.74 26.24 80.24
CA MET A 1 7.67 27.30 79.20
C MET A 1 8.94 28.14 79.04
N LYS A 2 9.67 28.56 80.12
CA LYS A 2 10.89 29.38 79.98
C LYS A 2 12.07 28.67 79.26
N PHE A 3 12.29 27.38 79.54
CA PHE A 3 13.34 26.57 78.88
C PHE A 3 13.15 26.45 77.37
N ILE A 4 11.91 26.20 76.92
CA ILE A 4 11.55 26.13 75.49
C ILE A 4 11.79 27.48 74.80
N LYS A 5 11.49 28.60 75.46
CA LYS A 5 11.76 29.95 74.91
C LYS A 5 13.25 30.22 74.75
N ILE A 6 14.07 29.87 75.74
CA ILE A 6 15.53 30.05 75.70
C ILE A 6 16.16 29.13 74.64
N LEU A 7 15.73 27.88 74.57
CA LEU A 7 16.20 26.94 73.55
C LEU A 7 15.83 27.44 72.14
N ALA A 8 14.62 27.96 71.96
CA ALA A 8 14.17 28.54 70.70
C ALA A 8 14.97 29.79 70.31
N THR A 9 15.26 30.72 71.23
CA THR A 9 16.10 31.88 70.92
C THR A 9 17.55 31.49 70.63
N VAL A 10 18.11 30.50 71.33
CA VAL A 10 19.47 30.01 71.06
C VAL A 10 19.54 29.38 69.67
N ILE A 11 18.60 28.49 69.33
CA ILE A 11 18.52 27.87 67.99
C ILE A 11 18.33 28.94 66.92
N PHE A 12 17.44 29.90 67.14
CA PHE A 12 17.19 30.98 66.18
C PHE A 12 18.41 31.88 65.99
N SER A 13 19.11 32.24 67.08
CA SER A 13 20.34 33.04 67.00
C SER A 13 21.48 32.28 66.31
N LEU A 14 21.61 30.97 66.56
CA LEU A 14 22.59 30.12 65.88
C LEU A 14 22.30 30.00 64.39
N LEU A 15 21.01 29.85 64.01
CA LEU A 15 20.59 29.83 62.60
C LEU A 15 20.89 31.16 61.90
N ILE A 16 20.68 32.30 62.57
CA ILE A 16 21.05 33.61 62.03
C ILE A 16 22.56 33.74 61.85
N VAL A 17 23.36 33.33 62.84
CA VAL A 17 24.83 33.37 62.74
C VAL A 17 25.33 32.47 61.61
N LEU A 18 24.77 31.26 61.46
CA LEU A 18 25.10 30.35 60.36
C LEU A 18 24.69 30.93 58.99
N ALA A 19 23.51 31.56 58.90
CA ALA A 19 23.05 32.19 57.67
C ALA A 19 23.95 33.38 57.27
N ILE A 20 24.31 34.24 58.22
CA ILE A 20 25.22 35.38 58.00
C ILE A 20 26.62 34.87 57.64
N GLY A 21 27.14 33.88 58.37
CA GLY A 21 28.45 33.27 58.11
C GLY A 21 28.51 32.63 56.71
N GLY A 22 27.49 31.84 56.35
CA GLY A 22 27.36 31.25 55.02
C GLY A 22 27.29 32.30 53.92
N TYR A 23 26.49 33.35 54.10
CA TYR A 23 26.42 34.48 53.18
C TYR A 23 27.78 35.16 52.97
N LEU A 24 28.54 35.40 54.05
CA LEU A 24 29.86 36.01 53.98
C LEU A 24 30.88 35.13 53.24
N VAL A 25 30.85 33.80 53.45
CA VAL A 25 31.70 32.85 52.73
C VAL A 25 31.37 32.83 51.25
N ILE A 26 30.08 32.73 50.89
CA ILE A 26 29.63 32.75 49.48
C ILE A 26 30.08 34.04 48.79
N ARG A 27 29.99 35.20 49.46
CA ARG A 27 30.41 36.47 48.89
C ARG A 27 31.93 36.59 48.65
N HIS A 28 32.76 35.93 49.46
CA HIS A 28 34.22 36.01 49.33
C HIS A 28 34.83 34.87 48.49
N PHE A 29 34.05 33.84 48.15
CA PHE A 29 34.53 32.70 47.38
C PHE A 29 34.44 32.96 45.88
N ASP A 30 35.59 33.17 45.23
CA ASP A 30 35.69 33.43 43.80
C ASP A 30 35.98 32.15 43.01
N LEU A 31 34.93 31.58 42.39
CA LEU A 31 35.02 30.38 41.55
C LEU A 31 35.87 30.59 40.29
N ASN A 32 36.06 31.82 39.83
CA ASN A 32 36.81 32.09 38.60
C ASN A 32 38.29 31.68 38.70
N LYS A 33 38.85 31.63 39.92
CA LYS A 33 40.22 31.17 40.17
C LYS A 33 40.42 29.67 39.94
N TYR A 34 39.33 28.89 39.90
CA TYR A 34 39.37 27.43 39.76
C TYR A 34 39.03 26.94 38.35
N LYS A 35 38.71 27.84 37.42
CA LYS A 35 38.39 27.47 36.02
C LYS A 35 39.49 26.66 35.36
N SER A 36 40.75 27.12 35.49
CA SER A 36 41.91 26.45 34.89
C SER A 36 42.08 25.01 35.39
N TYR A 37 41.71 24.73 36.64
CA TYR A 37 41.77 23.39 37.20
C TYR A 37 40.74 22.45 36.54
N ALA A 38 39.51 22.93 36.31
CA ALA A 38 38.51 22.16 35.57
C ALA A 38 38.94 21.94 34.11
N GLU A 39 39.50 22.96 33.46
CA GLU A 39 39.99 22.87 32.08
C GLU A 39 41.11 21.84 31.93
N GLU A 40 42.06 21.81 32.87
CA GLU A 40 43.17 20.84 32.89
C GLU A 40 42.69 19.41 33.13
N ILE A 41 41.73 19.22 34.06
CA ILE A 41 41.12 17.90 34.28
C ILE A 41 40.43 17.42 33.00
N VAL A 42 39.57 18.23 32.39
CA VAL A 42 38.84 17.81 31.18
C VAL A 42 39.80 17.52 30.05
N LEU A 43 40.85 18.32 29.85
CA LEU A 43 41.88 18.05 28.85
C LEU A 43 42.57 16.71 29.10
N ARG A 44 42.94 16.41 30.35
CA ARG A 44 43.61 15.16 30.71
C ARG A 44 42.71 13.94 30.54
N GLU A 45 41.46 14.01 30.99
CA GLU A 45 40.53 12.87 30.98
C GLU A 45 39.90 12.61 29.59
N THR A 46 39.67 13.67 28.80
CA THR A 46 38.96 13.56 27.50
C THR A 46 39.86 13.77 26.29
N GLY A 47 41.07 14.32 26.49
CA GLY A 47 41.93 14.78 25.40
C GLY A 47 41.35 15.99 24.65
N ARG A 48 40.37 16.71 25.21
CA ARG A 48 39.73 17.88 24.60
C ARG A 48 39.90 19.11 25.46
N LYS A 49 40.23 20.24 24.82
CA LYS A 49 40.30 21.54 25.50
C LYS A 49 38.90 21.99 25.90
N LEU A 50 38.66 22.15 27.19
CA LEU A 50 37.54 22.91 27.74
C LEU A 50 37.94 24.40 27.80
N SER A 51 37.01 25.31 27.57
CA SER A 51 37.20 26.75 27.75
C SER A 51 35.99 27.34 28.46
N ILE A 52 36.23 28.00 29.59
CA ILE A 52 35.20 28.67 30.40
C ILE A 52 35.37 30.19 30.25
N ASN A 53 34.76 30.73 29.19
CA ASN A 53 34.94 32.12 28.78
C ASN A 53 34.14 33.10 29.64
N GLY A 54 32.96 32.69 30.11
CA GLY A 54 32.07 33.50 30.94
C GLY A 54 32.31 33.32 32.43
N ASN A 55 31.60 34.07 33.28
CA ASN A 55 31.80 34.00 34.74
C ASN A 55 31.31 32.67 35.34
N ALA A 56 32.05 32.19 36.35
CA ALA A 56 31.63 31.11 37.24
C ALA A 56 31.28 31.70 38.62
N GLU A 57 30.09 31.39 39.13
CA GLU A 57 29.57 31.95 40.38
C GLU A 57 28.76 30.93 41.19
N ILE A 58 28.63 31.18 42.49
CA ILE A 58 27.79 30.39 43.39
C ILE A 58 26.38 30.96 43.33
N GLY A 59 25.38 30.13 43.03
CA GLY A 59 23.98 30.54 43.05
C GLY A 59 23.51 30.93 44.45
N ILE A 60 22.74 32.02 44.55
CA ILE A 60 22.19 32.51 45.82
C ILE A 60 20.98 31.62 46.21
N SER A 61 21.27 30.47 46.81
CA SER A 61 20.28 29.47 47.23
C SER A 61 20.74 28.78 48.51
N LEU A 62 19.79 28.23 49.28
CA LEU A 62 20.11 27.33 50.40
C LEU A 62 20.67 25.98 49.92
N VAL A 63 20.51 25.68 48.62
CA VAL A 63 21.08 24.51 47.96
C VAL A 63 22.39 24.93 47.28
N PRO A 64 23.54 24.28 47.59
CA PRO A 64 24.81 24.59 46.95
C PRO A 64 24.69 24.46 45.43
N THR A 65 24.90 25.57 44.72
CA THR A 65 24.68 25.67 43.28
C THR A 65 25.88 26.35 42.63
N VAL A 66 26.42 25.77 41.57
CA VAL A 66 27.47 26.36 40.73
C VAL A 66 26.87 26.72 39.38
N VAL A 67 27.03 27.97 38.97
CA VAL A 67 26.59 28.47 37.66
C VAL A 67 27.82 28.87 36.87
N VAL A 68 27.96 28.33 35.66
CA VAL A 68 29.08 28.59 34.75
C VAL A 68 28.52 29.06 33.42
N ASN A 69 28.93 30.24 32.98
CA ASN A 69 28.47 30.81 31.71
C ASN A 69 29.52 30.61 30.60
N ASP A 70 29.04 30.45 29.37
CA ASP A 70 29.86 30.36 28.15
C ASP A 70 30.97 29.30 28.25
N VAL A 71 30.53 28.05 28.23
CA VAL A 71 31.38 26.85 28.29
C VAL A 71 31.49 26.24 26.90
N GLU A 72 32.72 26.05 26.42
CA GLU A 72 32.99 25.40 25.14
C GLU A 72 33.91 24.18 25.33
N LEU A 73 33.60 23.07 24.66
CA LEU A 73 34.48 21.90 24.54
C LEU A 73 34.92 21.75 23.09
N ALA A 74 36.22 21.69 22.86
CA ALA A 74 36.80 21.57 21.53
C ALA A 74 36.49 20.21 20.87
N ASN A 75 36.33 20.24 19.56
CA ASN A 75 36.28 19.07 18.70
C ASN A 75 37.72 18.61 18.35
N PRO A 76 37.98 17.33 18.01
CA PRO A 76 39.20 16.95 17.31
C PRO A 76 39.43 17.76 16.02
N GLU A 77 40.69 17.92 15.62
CA GLU A 77 41.10 18.73 14.47
C GLU A 77 40.47 18.27 13.14
N TRP A 78 40.08 17.00 13.02
CA TRP A 78 39.46 16.46 11.80
C TRP A 78 37.98 16.81 11.65
N ALA A 79 37.32 17.27 12.72
CA ALA A 79 35.91 17.62 12.67
C ALA A 79 35.69 18.99 12.01
N SER A 80 34.57 19.13 11.33
CA SER A 80 34.27 20.32 10.53
C SER A 80 33.95 21.54 11.40
N ASN A 81 33.38 21.31 12.58
CA ASN A 81 33.14 22.36 13.58
C ASN A 81 34.27 22.33 14.63
N PRO A 82 34.93 23.46 14.93
CA PRO A 82 36.01 23.50 15.92
C PRO A 82 35.54 23.22 17.36
N GLN A 83 34.26 23.41 17.66
CA GLN A 83 33.67 23.03 18.94
C GLN A 83 32.81 21.79 18.79
N MET A 84 32.87 20.90 19.78
CA MET A 84 31.97 19.75 19.92
C MET A 84 30.74 20.13 20.75
N LEU A 85 30.92 20.99 21.75
CA LEU A 85 29.86 21.46 22.63
C LEU A 85 30.06 22.95 22.92
N LYS A 86 28.98 23.72 22.87
CA LYS A 86 28.89 25.06 23.46
C LYS A 86 27.70 25.09 24.38
N VAL A 87 27.81 25.72 25.54
CA VAL A 87 26.70 25.86 26.48
C VAL A 87 26.69 27.30 26.96
N LYS A 88 25.56 27.99 26.75
CA LYS A 88 25.42 29.37 27.21
C LYS A 88 25.48 29.46 28.73
N GLN A 89 24.82 28.54 29.42
CA GLN A 89 24.83 28.45 30.87
C GLN A 89 24.71 26.99 31.31
N LEU A 90 25.63 26.58 32.18
CA LEU A 90 25.64 25.30 32.89
C LEU A 90 25.38 25.58 34.37
N GLU A 91 24.32 25.03 34.93
CA GLU A 91 24.02 25.09 36.36
C GLU A 91 24.08 23.68 36.96
N VAL A 92 24.83 23.53 38.06
CA VAL A 92 25.01 22.26 38.77
C VAL A 92 24.62 22.47 40.23
N LYS A 93 23.59 21.76 40.69
CA LYS A 93 23.15 21.74 42.08
C LYS A 93 23.68 20.51 42.79
N PHE A 94 24.16 20.68 44.01
CA PHE A 94 24.69 19.60 44.83
C PHE A 94 23.79 19.34 46.04
N ALA A 95 23.71 18.08 46.46
CA ALA A 95 22.99 17.73 47.67
C ALA A 95 23.72 18.26 48.92
N LEU A 96 23.01 19.04 49.74
CA LEU A 96 23.63 19.74 50.89
C LEU A 96 24.15 18.79 51.98
N LEU A 97 23.35 17.79 52.39
CA LEU A 97 23.71 16.87 53.48
C LEU A 97 24.94 16.01 53.13
N PRO A 98 25.04 15.38 51.94
CA PRO A 98 26.26 14.69 51.51
C PRO A 98 27.48 15.63 51.44
N LEU A 99 27.30 16.87 50.95
CA LEU A 99 28.40 17.82 50.83
C LEU A 99 29.03 18.17 52.19
N LEU A 100 28.21 18.27 53.26
CA LEU A 100 28.69 18.43 54.64
C LEU A 100 29.48 17.22 55.16
N LYS A 101 29.21 16.03 54.62
CA LYS A 101 29.97 14.79 54.87
C LYS A 101 31.17 14.61 53.93
N LYS A 102 31.44 15.61 53.07
CA LYS A 102 32.49 15.57 52.02
C LYS A 102 32.20 14.58 50.90
N GLU A 103 30.94 14.24 50.68
CA GLU A 103 30.45 13.42 49.57
C GLU A 103 29.89 14.36 48.50
N VAL A 104 30.39 14.26 47.26
CA VAL A 104 29.90 15.07 46.14
C VAL A 104 28.79 14.30 45.45
N VAL A 105 27.56 14.79 45.59
CA VAL A 105 26.37 14.22 44.94
C VAL A 105 25.68 15.32 44.15
N ILE A 106 25.46 15.08 42.87
CA ILE A 106 24.81 16.03 41.96
C ILE A 106 23.30 15.81 42.06
N ASP A 107 22.59 16.85 42.50
CA ASP A 107 21.14 16.83 42.57
C ASP A 107 20.55 17.14 41.20
N LYS A 108 21.01 18.22 40.56
CA LYS A 108 20.50 18.65 39.27
C LYS A 108 21.58 19.24 38.38
N ILE A 109 21.52 18.92 37.10
CA ILE A 109 22.28 19.58 36.03
C ILE A 109 21.28 20.28 35.10
N LEU A 110 21.53 21.55 34.79
CA LEU A 110 20.79 22.33 33.79
C LEU A 110 21.76 22.82 32.72
N LEU A 111 21.48 22.49 31.46
CA LEU A 111 22.16 23.01 30.28
C LEU A 111 21.19 23.94 29.53
N SER A 112 21.47 25.24 29.57
CA SER A 112 20.70 26.24 28.83
C SER A 112 21.36 26.55 27.49
N ALA A 113 20.56 26.45 26.42
CA ALA A 113 20.94 26.65 25.03
C ALA A 113 22.25 25.95 24.63
N PRO A 114 22.40 24.62 24.84
CA PRO A 114 23.56 23.92 24.36
C PRO A 114 23.55 23.79 22.84
N GLU A 115 24.70 23.95 22.20
CA GLU A 115 24.93 23.62 20.80
C GLU A 115 25.90 22.44 20.73
N VAL A 116 25.42 21.30 20.24
CA VAL A 116 26.15 20.05 20.17
C VAL A 116 26.47 19.73 18.71
N TYR A 117 27.75 19.51 18.41
CA TYR A 117 28.26 19.23 17.07
C TYR A 117 28.94 17.87 17.05
N LEU A 118 28.22 16.88 16.54
CA LEU A 118 28.63 15.49 16.44
C LEU A 118 29.01 15.16 14.99
N GLN A 119 30.10 14.43 14.79
CA GLN A 119 30.54 14.02 13.45
C GLN A 119 31.15 12.61 13.50
N LYS A 120 30.79 11.77 12.52
CA LYS A 120 31.36 10.45 12.30
C LYS A 120 32.10 10.42 10.96
N LYS A 121 33.35 9.95 10.98
CA LYS A 121 34.18 9.75 9.78
C LYS A 121 33.70 8.52 8.99
N ALA A 122 34.12 8.45 7.72
CA ALA A 122 33.86 7.30 6.85
C ALA A 122 34.48 5.99 7.37
N ASP A 123 35.53 6.07 8.19
CA ASP A 123 36.16 4.92 8.86
C ASP A 123 35.39 4.46 10.11
N GLY A 124 34.29 5.13 10.47
CA GLY A 124 33.46 4.83 11.63
C GLY A 124 33.85 5.58 12.91
N THR A 125 35.00 6.27 12.94
CA THR A 125 35.44 7.02 14.14
C THR A 125 34.51 8.20 14.40
N ALA A 126 33.99 8.32 15.62
CA ALA A 126 33.17 9.44 16.03
C ALA A 126 33.96 10.48 16.84
N ASN A 127 33.55 11.75 16.81
CA ASN A 127 34.22 12.79 17.60
C ASN A 127 33.93 12.72 19.10
N TRP A 128 32.84 12.03 19.48
CA TRP A 128 32.48 11.68 20.86
C TRP A 128 33.15 10.39 21.35
N ASP A 129 33.96 9.72 20.52
CA ASP A 129 34.89 8.69 20.98
C ASP A 129 36.13 9.39 21.56
N PHE A 130 36.11 9.57 22.88
CA PHE A 130 37.28 9.98 23.63
C PHE A 130 38.18 8.74 23.74
N GLY A 131 39.40 8.81 23.20
CA GLY A 131 40.33 7.67 23.22
C GLY A 131 40.58 7.13 24.63
N PRO A 132 41.21 5.96 24.78
CA PRO A 132 41.51 5.41 26.10
C PRO A 132 42.30 6.43 26.91
N ALA A 133 41.82 6.75 28.12
CA ALA A 133 42.52 7.66 29.04
C ALA A 133 43.93 7.12 29.28
N ASP A 134 44.95 7.87 28.86
CA ASP A 134 46.34 7.48 29.07
C ASP A 134 46.64 7.48 30.58
N LYS A 135 46.71 6.27 31.14
CA LYS A 135 47.13 5.86 32.50
C LYS A 135 46.07 6.01 33.61
N PRO A 136 45.82 4.94 34.39
CA PRO A 136 45.00 5.02 35.60
C PRO A 136 45.76 5.81 36.68
N ALA A 137 45.56 7.12 36.72
CA ALA A 137 45.97 7.95 37.84
C ALA A 137 45.08 7.61 39.06
N GLN A 138 45.51 6.59 39.80
CA GLN A 138 45.13 6.24 41.17
C GLN A 138 43.65 6.42 41.54
N VAL A 139 42.92 5.30 41.48
CA VAL A 139 41.60 5.02 42.06
C VAL A 139 41.58 5.09 43.61
N LYS A 140 42.24 6.10 44.21
CA LYS A 140 42.18 6.35 45.66
C LYS A 140 41.01 7.26 46.07
N ALA A 141 40.38 7.96 45.14
CA ALA A 141 39.24 8.83 45.43
C ALA A 141 37.88 8.11 45.36
N VAL A 142 37.75 7.02 44.59
CA VAL A 142 36.46 6.31 44.39
C VAL A 142 36.15 5.33 45.54
N GLN A 143 37.12 4.96 46.38
CA GLN A 143 36.87 4.13 47.56
C GLN A 143 36.09 4.84 48.68
N ALA A 144 35.79 6.14 48.55
CA ALA A 144 35.04 6.91 49.54
C ALA A 144 33.57 7.14 49.18
N ALA A 145 33.12 6.81 47.97
CA ALA A 145 31.72 6.96 47.58
C ALA A 145 30.90 5.77 48.11
N LYS A 146 30.43 5.86 49.36
CA LYS A 146 29.28 5.05 49.81
C LYS A 146 28.03 5.69 49.22
N ILE A 147 27.38 4.99 48.30
CA ILE A 147 26.08 5.39 47.73
C ILE A 147 25.06 5.48 48.88
N ALA A 148 24.38 6.62 48.97
CA ALA A 148 23.19 6.79 49.79
C ALA A 148 22.12 5.84 49.26
N ASP A 149 21.57 5.01 50.15
CA ASP A 149 20.61 3.91 49.90
C ASP A 149 21.21 2.54 49.52
N GLY A 150 22.13 2.08 50.37
CA GLY A 150 21.79 0.87 51.14
C GLY A 150 21.94 -0.52 50.51
N LYS A 151 22.92 -0.76 49.62
CA LYS A 151 23.65 -2.05 49.52
C LYS A 151 25.04 -1.79 48.90
N PRO A 152 26.15 -2.23 49.51
CA PRO A 152 27.47 -2.07 48.90
C PRO A 152 27.59 -2.95 47.64
N VAL A 153 27.96 -2.35 46.51
CA VAL A 153 28.48 -3.08 45.35
C VAL A 153 29.74 -3.82 45.83
N SER A 154 29.77 -5.15 45.69
CA SER A 154 30.88 -5.94 46.23
C SER A 154 32.19 -5.64 45.49
N ALA A 155 33.32 -5.84 46.16
CA ALA A 155 34.64 -5.70 45.55
C ALA A 155 34.83 -6.65 44.35
N GLU A 156 34.12 -7.78 44.33
CA GLU A 156 34.05 -8.70 43.19
C GLU A 156 33.29 -8.09 41.99
N GLN A 157 32.16 -7.41 42.20
CA GLN A 157 31.40 -6.77 41.11
C GLN A 157 32.17 -5.62 40.45
N LEU A 158 32.95 -4.86 41.22
CA LEU A 158 33.82 -3.80 40.70
C LEU A 158 35.05 -4.33 39.96
N LYS A 159 35.48 -5.57 40.26
CA LYS A 159 36.54 -6.26 39.50
C LYS A 159 36.02 -6.79 38.17
N GLU A 160 34.80 -7.31 38.13
CA GLU A 160 34.18 -7.83 36.91
C GLU A 160 33.77 -6.72 35.95
N ASN A 161 33.39 -5.54 36.46
CA ASN A 161 33.03 -4.40 35.61
C ASN A 161 33.54 -3.08 36.24
N PRO A 162 34.81 -2.72 35.96
CA PRO A 162 35.47 -1.51 36.48
C PRO A 162 34.77 -0.18 36.13
N GLN A 163 33.91 -0.18 35.10
CA GLN A 163 33.16 1.00 34.67
C GLN A 163 32.03 1.36 35.66
N LEU A 164 31.51 0.40 36.42
CA LEU A 164 30.55 0.65 37.52
C LEU A 164 31.15 1.54 38.62
N ALA A 165 32.47 1.46 38.86
CA ALA A 165 33.15 2.30 39.84
C ALA A 165 33.15 3.79 39.41
N LEU A 166 33.31 4.06 38.10
CA LEU A 166 33.28 5.42 37.54
C LEU A 166 31.88 6.03 37.59
N LEU A 167 30.83 5.23 37.31
CA LEU A 167 29.44 5.69 37.32
C LEU A 167 28.85 5.81 38.72
N ALA A 168 29.33 5.02 39.69
CA ALA A 168 28.93 5.13 41.10
C ALA A 168 29.21 6.51 41.72
N GLY A 169 30.11 7.31 41.14
CA GLY A 169 30.38 8.69 41.54
C GLY A 169 29.64 9.75 40.72
N PHE A 170 28.94 9.37 39.65
CA PHE A 170 28.25 10.27 38.73
C PHE A 170 26.75 9.96 38.72
N ALA A 171 26.07 10.36 39.78
CA ALA A 171 24.62 10.32 39.88
C ALA A 171 24.10 11.77 39.88
N ALA A 172 23.76 12.29 38.70
CA ALA A 172 22.89 13.45 38.61
C ALA A 172 21.46 12.93 38.68
N HIS A 173 20.71 13.30 39.74
CA HIS A 173 19.33 12.86 39.89
C HIS A 173 18.45 13.46 38.79
N ASP A 174 18.63 14.75 38.52
CA ASP A 174 17.93 15.46 37.44
C ASP A 174 18.91 15.99 36.39
N VAL A 175 18.59 15.81 35.11
CA VAL A 175 19.25 16.48 33.99
C VAL A 175 18.21 17.20 33.15
N LEU A 176 18.35 18.52 33.03
CA LEU A 176 17.47 19.38 32.23
C LEU A 176 18.27 20.06 31.13
N ILE A 177 17.78 19.93 29.90
CA ILE A 177 18.33 20.60 28.71
C ILE A 177 17.24 21.46 28.12
N GLU A 178 17.52 22.74 27.88
CA GLU A 178 16.54 23.69 27.32
C GLU A 178 17.12 24.47 26.15
N ASN A 179 16.30 24.72 25.12
CA ASN A 179 16.63 25.57 23.97
C ASN A 179 17.91 25.16 23.21
N GLY A 180 18.23 23.87 23.19
CA GLY A 180 19.42 23.33 22.57
C GLY A 180 19.35 23.15 21.06
N LYS A 181 20.50 22.91 20.45
CA LYS A 181 20.67 22.55 19.04
C LYS A 181 21.64 21.39 18.96
N VAL A 182 21.33 20.44 18.09
CA VAL A 182 22.21 19.32 17.78
C VAL A 182 22.39 19.27 16.28
N GLN A 183 23.66 19.21 15.85
CA GLN A 183 24.04 18.90 14.50
C GLN A 183 24.82 17.59 14.51
N TYR A 184 24.34 16.60 13.78
CA TYR A 184 25.03 15.33 13.57
C TYR A 184 25.41 15.19 12.09
N ILE A 185 26.68 14.91 11.82
CA ILE A 185 27.20 14.70 10.47
C ILE A 185 27.64 13.24 10.34
N ASP A 186 27.02 12.51 9.42
CA ASP A 186 27.38 11.13 9.05
C ASP A 186 27.74 11.08 7.57
N GLY A 187 29.05 10.96 7.27
CA GLY A 187 29.54 11.07 5.90
C GLY A 187 29.20 12.42 5.26
N LYS A 188 28.31 12.42 4.26
CA LYS A 188 27.84 13.65 3.58
C LYS A 188 26.49 14.14 4.09
N THR A 189 25.83 13.38 4.96
CA THR A 189 24.49 13.69 5.44
C THR A 189 24.59 14.53 6.71
N VAL A 190 23.84 15.63 6.76
CA VAL A 190 23.77 16.51 7.93
C VAL A 190 22.37 16.44 8.52
N TYR A 191 22.30 16.05 9.79
CA TYR A 191 21.08 15.98 10.58
C TYR A 191 21.06 17.15 11.56
N ASN A 192 19.97 17.90 11.58
CA ASN A 192 19.79 19.00 12.52
C ASN A 192 18.54 18.75 13.38
N ALA A 193 18.69 18.93 14.69
CA ALA A 193 17.59 18.88 15.64
C ALA A 193 17.67 20.10 16.57
N ALA A 194 16.51 20.64 16.94
CA ALA A 194 16.40 21.60 18.03
C ALA A 194 15.78 20.92 19.24
N ILE A 195 16.34 21.16 20.42
CA ILE A 195 15.80 20.70 21.69
C ILE A 195 15.03 21.86 22.29
N LYS A 196 13.71 21.75 22.43
CA LYS A 196 12.99 22.71 23.27
C LYS A 196 13.23 22.37 24.73
N LYS A 197 13.04 21.09 25.08
CA LYS A 197 13.23 20.57 26.44
C LYS A 197 13.56 19.08 26.41
N ILE A 198 14.55 18.68 27.21
CA ILE A 198 14.72 17.29 27.65
C ILE A 198 14.86 17.32 29.17
N ALA A 199 14.01 16.62 29.89
CA ALA A 199 14.13 16.43 31.33
C ALA A 199 14.30 14.93 31.61
N MET A 200 15.41 14.57 32.23
CA MET A 200 15.75 13.20 32.61
C MET A 200 15.83 13.12 34.13
N GLU A 201 15.21 12.11 34.70
CA GLU A 201 15.23 11.78 36.12
C GLU A 201 15.86 10.39 36.30
N VAL A 202 16.89 10.30 37.15
CA VAL A 202 17.62 9.08 37.52
C VAL A 202 17.57 8.98 39.05
N PRO A 203 16.46 8.48 39.64
CA PRO A 203 16.28 8.47 41.09
C PRO A 203 17.34 7.66 41.84
N GLY A 204 17.92 6.65 41.19
CA GLY A 204 18.96 5.80 41.72
C GLY A 204 19.47 4.78 40.70
N ALA A 205 20.59 4.12 41.00
CA ALA A 205 21.24 3.18 40.07
C ALA A 205 20.41 1.91 39.80
N ASP A 206 19.54 1.53 40.74
CA ASP A 206 18.60 0.40 40.64
C ASP A 206 17.16 0.83 40.31
N GLU A 207 16.90 2.13 40.20
CA GLU A 207 15.59 2.69 39.90
C GLU A 207 15.43 2.98 38.40
N LYS A 208 14.18 3.09 37.95
CA LYS A 208 13.87 3.38 36.54
C LYS A 208 14.26 4.81 36.18
N ILE A 209 14.70 4.99 34.93
CA ILE A 209 15.07 6.31 34.39
C ILE A 209 13.86 6.87 33.64
N ASN A 210 13.42 8.07 33.98
CA ASN A 210 12.34 8.76 33.28
C ASN A 210 12.91 9.87 32.38
N ILE A 211 12.37 10.02 31.18
CA ILE A 211 12.75 11.07 30.24
C ILE A 211 11.50 11.70 29.64
N ASP A 212 11.32 13.00 29.83
CA ASP A 212 10.41 13.83 29.03
C ASP A 212 11.21 14.54 27.94
N PHE A 213 10.71 14.53 26.71
CA PHE A 213 11.36 15.23 25.60
C PHE A 213 10.37 16.01 24.74
N ASP A 214 10.81 17.17 24.26
CA ASP A 214 10.18 17.99 23.22
C ASP A 214 11.30 18.51 22.31
N ILE A 215 11.40 17.91 21.14
CA ILE A 215 12.42 18.19 20.13
C ILE A 215 11.75 18.53 18.80
N ILE A 216 12.47 19.24 17.95
CA ILE A 216 12.08 19.53 16.57
C ILE A 216 13.12 18.89 15.67
N TYR A 217 12.69 18.00 14.79
CA TYR A 217 13.54 17.33 13.83
C TYR A 217 12.94 17.50 12.43
N ASN A 218 13.75 17.98 11.48
CA ASN A 218 13.30 18.32 10.13
C ASN A 218 12.06 19.24 10.05
N GLY A 219 11.86 20.09 11.06
CA GLY A 219 10.72 21.02 11.17
C GLY A 219 9.51 20.45 11.88
N ASP A 220 9.47 19.13 12.13
CA ASP A 220 8.38 18.46 12.83
C ASP A 220 8.66 18.31 14.32
N ALA A 221 7.65 18.61 15.13
CA ALA A 221 7.72 18.41 16.56
C ALA A 221 7.63 16.92 16.90
N ILE A 222 8.55 16.46 17.74
CA ILE A 222 8.59 15.12 18.31
C ILE A 222 8.62 15.31 19.83
N ASN A 223 7.57 14.87 20.50
CA ASN A 223 7.45 15.00 21.95
C ASN A 223 6.95 13.70 22.56
N GLY A 224 7.24 13.49 23.83
CA GLY A 224 6.84 12.28 24.50
C GLY A 224 7.55 12.05 25.82
N GLN A 225 7.30 10.86 26.35
CA GLN A 225 7.88 10.36 27.58
C GLN A 225 8.45 8.98 27.33
N ALA A 226 9.56 8.68 27.99
CA ALA A 226 10.16 7.37 28.00
C ALA A 226 10.55 6.98 29.42
N THR A 227 10.25 5.75 29.81
CA THR A 227 10.74 5.13 31.04
C THR A 227 11.63 3.96 30.65
N PHE A 228 12.88 3.99 31.09
CA PHE A 228 13.86 2.95 30.85
C PHE A 228 14.14 2.17 32.14
N GLY A 229 14.75 1.00 31.98
CA GLY A 229 15.31 0.24 33.09
C GLY A 229 16.39 1.00 33.85
N SER A 230 16.81 0.41 34.97
CA SER A 230 17.84 1.02 35.81
C SER A 230 19.22 1.00 35.16
N LEU A 231 20.08 1.93 35.57
CA LEU A 231 21.47 1.99 35.08
C LEU A 231 22.20 0.66 35.34
N ASN A 232 21.95 0.02 36.48
CA ASN A 232 22.51 -1.30 36.81
C ASN A 232 22.01 -2.41 35.87
N THR A 233 20.78 -2.32 35.36
CA THR A 233 20.25 -3.26 34.36
C THR A 233 20.91 -3.02 33.01
N LEU A 234 21.13 -1.76 32.61
CA LEU A 234 21.78 -1.40 31.35
C LEU A 234 23.22 -1.97 31.27
N MET A 235 23.95 -1.96 32.38
CA MET A 235 25.33 -2.45 32.47
C MET A 235 25.45 -3.98 32.45
N GLN A 236 24.34 -4.71 32.59
CA GLN A 236 24.33 -6.17 32.50
C GLN A 236 24.20 -6.59 31.04
N LYS A 237 25.25 -7.22 30.51
CA LYS A 237 25.38 -7.56 29.09
C LYS A 237 24.17 -8.30 28.50
N ASP A 238 23.61 -9.26 29.24
CA ASP A 238 22.54 -10.14 28.75
C ASP A 238 21.17 -9.83 29.39
N ALA A 239 21.05 -8.74 30.13
CA ALA A 239 19.78 -8.36 30.73
C ALA A 239 18.84 -7.73 29.69
N ALA A 240 17.56 -8.11 29.77
CA ALA A 240 16.51 -7.45 29.02
C ALA A 240 16.26 -6.06 29.64
N TYR A 241 16.73 -5.02 28.96
CA TYR A 241 16.60 -3.64 29.40
C TYR A 241 15.19 -3.12 29.05
N PRO A 242 14.30 -2.89 30.04
CA PRO A 242 12.93 -2.51 29.77
C PRO A 242 12.83 -1.08 29.23
N ILE A 243 11.91 -0.87 28.30
CA ILE A 243 11.62 0.42 27.67
C ILE A 243 10.10 0.56 27.55
N LEU A 244 9.57 1.65 28.11
CA LEU A 244 8.22 2.13 27.88
C LEU A 244 8.32 3.50 27.21
N LEU A 245 7.86 3.63 25.98
CA LEU A 245 7.87 4.87 25.20
C LEU A 245 6.44 5.27 24.87
N SER A 246 6.10 6.54 25.06
CA SER A 246 4.88 7.15 24.54
C SER A 246 5.27 8.45 23.85
N ALA A 247 5.15 8.51 22.53
CA ALA A 247 5.63 9.63 21.74
C ALA A 247 4.62 10.04 20.66
N SER A 248 4.61 11.34 20.34
CA SER A 248 3.96 11.90 19.18
C SER A 248 5.03 12.41 18.23
N ALA A 249 5.02 11.93 16.98
CA ALA A 249 5.94 12.35 15.94
C ALA A 249 5.17 12.44 14.63
N TYR A 250 5.38 13.52 13.87
CA TYR A 250 4.69 13.73 12.59
C TYR A 250 3.17 13.58 12.70
N LYS A 251 2.54 14.08 13.77
CA LYS A 251 1.09 13.93 14.07
C LYS A 251 0.60 12.49 14.29
N ALA A 252 1.48 11.50 14.30
CA ALA A 252 1.16 10.12 14.68
C ALA A 252 1.58 9.88 16.13
N ASN A 253 0.80 9.10 16.87
CA ASN A 253 1.13 8.69 18.22
C ASN A 253 1.62 7.25 18.22
N ILE A 254 2.71 6.98 18.93
CA ILE A 254 3.29 5.66 19.09
C ILE A 254 3.48 5.37 20.58
N ASN A 255 3.05 4.19 21.00
CA ASN A 255 3.34 3.65 22.31
C ASN A 255 4.08 2.32 22.12
N LEU A 256 5.26 2.19 22.73
CA LEU A 256 6.04 0.97 22.74
C LEU A 256 6.21 0.51 24.18
N ASN A 257 5.98 -0.77 24.44
CA ASN A 257 6.23 -1.36 25.75
C ASN A 257 6.97 -2.69 25.54
N GLY A 258 8.19 -2.79 26.05
CA GLY A 258 9.01 -3.95 25.80
C GLY A 258 10.40 -3.84 26.37
N SER A 259 11.35 -4.50 25.73
CA SER A 259 12.73 -4.50 26.17
C SER A 259 13.71 -4.71 25.03
N ILE A 260 14.95 -4.30 25.26
CA ILE A 260 16.10 -4.60 24.40
C ILE A 260 17.11 -5.39 25.23
N THR A 261 17.51 -6.56 24.74
CA THR A 261 18.60 -7.36 25.33
C THR A 261 19.88 -7.09 24.55
N GLY A 262 21.01 -6.98 25.26
CA GLY A 262 22.30 -6.69 24.60
C GLY A 262 22.43 -5.23 24.16
N VAL A 263 21.89 -4.26 24.92
CA VAL A 263 21.97 -2.83 24.56
C VAL A 263 23.41 -2.34 24.35
N LEU A 264 24.35 -2.89 25.13
CA LEU A 264 25.77 -2.57 25.06
C LEU A 264 26.58 -3.55 24.19
N THR A 265 25.91 -4.36 23.37
CA THR A 265 26.56 -5.30 22.43
C THR A 265 26.28 -4.91 20.98
N ASP A 266 27.05 -5.48 20.05
CA ASP A 266 26.86 -5.26 18.62
C ASP A 266 25.63 -6.01 18.04
N GLU A 267 24.97 -6.86 18.85
CA GLU A 267 23.88 -7.73 18.42
C GLU A 267 22.63 -7.56 19.32
N PRO A 268 21.99 -6.37 19.32
CA PRO A 268 20.81 -6.15 20.15
C PRO A 268 19.60 -6.92 19.61
N VAL A 269 18.84 -7.52 20.52
CA VAL A 269 17.55 -8.16 20.24
C VAL A 269 16.47 -7.38 20.97
N TYR A 270 15.37 -7.08 20.29
CA TYR A 270 14.26 -6.31 20.85
C TYR A 270 12.94 -7.06 20.76
N ALA A 271 12.05 -6.75 21.70
CA ALA A 271 10.71 -7.28 21.79
C ALA A 271 9.77 -6.20 22.32
N PHE A 272 8.79 -5.79 21.52
CA PHE A 272 7.89 -4.68 21.84
C PHE A 272 6.43 -5.01 21.54
N GLU A 273 5.56 -4.70 22.49
CA GLU A 273 4.15 -4.42 22.21
C GLU A 273 4.05 -2.99 21.67
N SER A 274 3.57 -2.85 20.44
CA SER A 274 3.45 -1.58 19.74
C SER A 274 1.99 -1.18 19.57
N ASN A 275 1.68 0.08 19.83
CA ASN A 275 0.38 0.68 19.59
C ASN A 275 0.57 2.03 18.88
N LEU A 276 0.21 2.06 17.60
CA LEU A 276 0.32 3.23 16.73
C LEU A 276 -1.08 3.76 16.39
N TYR A 277 -1.22 5.08 16.44
CA TYR A 277 -2.34 5.80 15.90
C TYR A 277 -1.86 6.85 14.89
N ASN A 278 -2.29 6.70 13.64
CA ASN A 278 -2.07 7.67 12.58
C ASN A 278 -3.41 8.30 12.18
N PRO A 279 -3.65 9.59 12.44
CA PRO A 279 -4.89 10.24 12.04
C PRO A 279 -4.98 10.36 10.51
N ALA A 280 -6.21 10.49 10.01
CA ALA A 280 -6.45 10.64 8.57
C ALA A 280 -5.69 11.84 7.97
N GLY A 281 -5.16 11.62 6.77
CA GLY A 281 -4.47 12.64 5.97
C GLY A 281 -3.03 12.89 6.35
N ASN A 282 -2.57 12.28 7.44
CA ASN A 282 -1.17 12.26 7.76
C ASN A 282 -0.44 11.31 6.79
N PHE A 283 0.64 11.80 6.17
CA PHE A 283 1.35 11.15 5.07
C PHE A 283 0.50 10.80 3.84
N GLY A 284 -0.63 11.49 3.62
CA GLY A 284 -1.55 11.15 2.53
C GLY A 284 -2.22 9.77 2.70
N ALA A 285 -2.27 9.26 3.93
CA ALA A 285 -2.84 7.96 4.27
C ALA A 285 -4.18 8.11 5.03
N PRO A 286 -5.07 7.12 4.93
CA PRO A 286 -6.28 7.09 5.74
C PRO A 286 -5.95 6.90 7.23
N GLU A 287 -6.95 7.15 8.08
CA GLU A 287 -6.84 6.85 9.52
C GLU A 287 -6.45 5.38 9.71
N THR A 288 -5.38 5.18 10.49
CA THR A 288 -4.77 3.89 10.71
C THR A 288 -4.49 3.67 12.19
N THR A 289 -4.94 2.54 12.73
CA THR A 289 -4.50 2.05 14.05
C THR A 289 -3.77 0.73 13.88
N LEU A 290 -2.68 0.55 14.61
CA LEU A 290 -1.93 -0.70 14.65
C LEU A 290 -1.69 -1.10 16.09
N LYS A 291 -2.03 -2.33 16.44
CA LYS A 291 -1.54 -3.04 17.62
C LYS A 291 -0.84 -4.30 17.17
N ALA A 292 0.44 -4.40 17.49
CA ALA A 292 1.24 -5.55 17.11
C ALA A 292 2.34 -5.82 18.12
N ARG A 293 2.66 -7.10 18.30
CA ARG A 293 3.91 -7.52 18.92
C ARG A 293 5.01 -7.57 17.87
N VAL A 294 6.13 -6.91 18.10
CA VAL A 294 7.28 -6.88 17.20
C VAL A 294 8.51 -7.41 17.94
N ASP A 295 9.07 -8.50 17.44
CA ASP A 295 10.30 -9.12 17.94
C ASP A 295 11.35 -9.10 16.83
N GLY A 296 12.58 -8.70 17.11
CA GLY A 296 13.60 -8.58 16.06
C GLY A 296 15.00 -8.27 16.56
N ASP A 297 15.89 -8.06 15.60
CA ASP A 297 17.30 -7.73 15.80
C ASP A 297 17.78 -6.76 14.70
N ALA A 298 19.09 -6.59 14.56
CA ALA A 298 19.71 -5.74 13.54
C ALA A 298 19.46 -6.25 12.09
N ASN A 299 19.11 -7.51 11.89
CA ASN A 299 19.00 -8.18 10.59
C ASN A 299 17.55 -8.39 10.12
N GLY A 300 16.58 -8.34 11.03
CA GLY A 300 15.17 -8.51 10.69
C GLY A 300 14.22 -8.34 11.88
N ALA A 301 12.92 -8.46 11.59
CA ALA A 301 11.87 -8.46 12.60
C ALA A 301 10.68 -9.33 12.19
N LYS A 302 9.99 -9.83 13.21
CA LYS A 302 8.71 -10.50 13.10
C LYS A 302 7.66 -9.66 13.80
N ALA A 303 6.53 -9.46 13.15
CA ALA A 303 5.39 -8.75 13.71
C ALA A 303 4.16 -9.67 13.73
N ALA A 304 3.59 -9.87 14.92
CA ALA A 304 2.26 -10.45 15.09
C ALA A 304 1.25 -9.31 15.18
N ILE A 305 0.45 -9.11 14.13
CA ILE A 305 -0.55 -8.05 14.03
C ILE A 305 -1.83 -8.51 14.70
N ASN A 306 -2.09 -7.96 15.90
CA ASN A 306 -3.34 -8.20 16.62
C ASN A 306 -4.50 -7.44 15.97
N THR A 307 -4.26 -6.16 15.63
CA THR A 307 -5.23 -5.31 14.91
C THR A 307 -4.49 -4.31 14.05
N LEU A 308 -4.71 -4.33 12.74
CA LEU A 308 -4.37 -3.24 11.83
C LEU A 308 -5.68 -2.76 11.21
N ASN A 309 -6.16 -1.60 11.62
CA ASN A 309 -7.36 -1.00 11.03
C ASN A 309 -6.94 0.08 10.04
N ILE A 310 -7.29 -0.07 8.77
CA ILE A 310 -7.03 0.91 7.71
C ILE A 310 -8.38 1.31 7.12
N ALA A 311 -8.85 2.54 7.39
CA ALA A 311 -10.14 3.03 6.90
C ALA A 311 -11.31 2.05 7.17
N ASN A 312 -11.42 1.56 8.41
CA ASN A 312 -12.41 0.56 8.86
C ASN A 312 -12.22 -0.87 8.31
N ASN A 313 -11.08 -1.16 7.68
CA ASN A 313 -10.70 -2.51 7.30
C ASN A 313 -9.80 -3.11 8.36
N LEU A 314 -10.34 -4.03 9.17
CA LEU A 314 -9.57 -4.75 10.17
C LEU A 314 -8.78 -5.88 9.51
N VAL A 315 -7.47 -5.85 9.68
CA VAL A 315 -6.50 -6.83 9.21
C VAL A 315 -5.76 -7.41 10.42
N THR A 316 -5.56 -8.72 10.42
CA THR A 316 -4.74 -9.44 11.39
C THR A 316 -3.77 -10.33 10.64
N GLY A 317 -2.71 -10.80 11.30
CA GLY A 317 -1.75 -11.67 10.63
C GLY A 317 -0.36 -11.63 11.21
N ASN A 318 0.58 -12.20 10.45
CA ASN A 318 1.99 -12.20 10.80
C ASN A 318 2.82 -11.69 9.64
N ILE A 319 3.87 -10.94 9.96
CA ILE A 319 4.89 -10.46 9.03
C ILE A 319 6.26 -10.93 9.54
N ASP A 320 7.11 -11.41 8.65
CA ASP A 320 8.53 -11.69 8.88
C ASP A 320 9.32 -10.92 7.82
N ALA A 321 10.17 -9.99 8.27
CA ALA A 321 10.95 -9.12 7.42
C ALA A 321 12.44 -9.28 7.72
N LYS A 322 13.26 -9.30 6.66
CA LYS A 322 14.72 -9.35 6.72
C LYS A 322 15.31 -8.26 5.86
N TRP A 323 16.33 -7.56 6.34
CA TRP A 323 16.94 -6.42 5.64
C TRP A 323 18.48 -6.46 5.63
N ASN A 324 19.08 -7.59 6.01
CA ASN A 324 20.53 -7.80 5.91
C ASN A 324 21.05 -8.05 4.48
N GLY A 325 20.15 -8.20 3.50
CA GLY A 325 20.50 -8.37 2.09
C GLY A 325 20.52 -7.04 1.32
N LYS A 326 20.99 -7.08 0.06
CA LYS A 326 20.95 -5.91 -0.86
C LYS A 326 19.53 -5.36 -1.09
N LYS A 327 18.51 -6.20 -0.91
CA LYS A 327 17.09 -5.85 -0.94
C LYS A 327 16.41 -6.48 0.26
N PRO A 328 15.49 -5.77 0.94
CA PRO A 328 14.65 -6.36 1.96
C PRO A 328 13.83 -7.53 1.41
N TRP A 329 13.60 -8.52 2.26
CA TRP A 329 12.72 -9.64 1.98
C TRP A 329 11.60 -9.70 3.02
N VAL A 330 10.36 -9.88 2.58
CA VAL A 330 9.17 -9.87 3.44
C VAL A 330 8.31 -11.11 3.20
N LYS A 331 7.86 -11.77 4.27
CA LYS A 331 6.81 -12.77 4.26
C LYS A 331 5.63 -12.30 5.08
N ALA A 332 4.44 -12.32 4.48
CA ALA A 332 3.22 -11.91 5.15
C ALA A 332 2.12 -12.99 5.05
N ASN A 333 1.37 -13.19 6.12
CA ASN A 333 0.11 -13.92 6.09
C ASN A 333 -0.95 -13.04 6.75
N LEU A 334 -1.83 -12.47 5.93
CA LEU A 334 -2.77 -11.44 6.30
C LEU A 334 -4.20 -11.95 6.12
N LYS A 335 -5.04 -11.68 7.10
CA LYS A 335 -6.45 -12.03 7.11
C LYS A 335 -7.31 -10.81 7.39
N SER A 336 -8.44 -10.72 6.71
CA SER A 336 -9.52 -9.80 7.05
C SER A 336 -10.87 -10.51 6.91
N ASP A 337 -11.80 -10.32 7.84
CA ASP A 337 -13.15 -10.89 7.69
C ASP A 337 -13.96 -10.10 6.64
N ARG A 338 -13.71 -8.80 6.52
CA ARG A 338 -14.33 -7.90 5.55
C ARG A 338 -13.35 -6.82 5.13
N PHE A 339 -13.19 -6.65 3.82
CA PHE A 339 -12.39 -5.57 3.24
C PHE A 339 -13.23 -4.77 2.23
N ASN A 340 -13.39 -3.48 2.47
CA ASN A 340 -14.10 -2.55 1.60
C ASN A 340 -13.11 -1.64 0.87
N LEU A 341 -12.98 -1.80 -0.44
CA LEU A 341 -12.11 -0.95 -1.26
C LEU A 341 -12.68 0.46 -1.41
N GLU A 342 -13.99 0.65 -1.26
CA GLU A 342 -14.62 1.96 -1.32
C GLU A 342 -14.17 2.88 -0.17
N SER A 343 -13.79 2.31 0.99
CA SER A 343 -13.22 3.12 2.08
C SER A 343 -11.79 3.60 1.80
N LEU A 344 -11.17 3.11 0.72
CA LEU A 344 -9.87 3.55 0.20
C LEU A 344 -10.01 4.43 -1.05
N ASN A 345 -11.20 4.88 -1.43
CA ASN A 345 -11.40 5.75 -2.59
C ASN A 345 -11.36 7.24 -2.17
N ALA A 346 -10.60 8.05 -2.92
CA ALA A 346 -10.44 9.48 -2.69
C ALA A 346 -11.76 10.29 -2.74
N LYS A 347 -12.82 9.79 -3.40
CA LYS A 347 -14.14 10.45 -3.47
C LYS A 347 -14.95 10.37 -2.17
N SER A 348 -14.72 9.37 -1.33
CA SER A 348 -15.36 9.18 -0.01
C SER A 348 -14.48 9.66 1.15
N SER A 349 -13.19 9.86 0.90
CA SER A 349 -12.24 10.52 1.82
C SER A 349 -11.14 11.17 0.99
N PRO A 350 -10.93 12.49 1.00
CA PRO A 350 -9.86 13.17 0.25
C PRO A 350 -8.43 12.78 0.67
N LEU A 351 -8.31 11.74 1.50
CA LEU A 351 -7.12 11.29 2.23
C LEU A 351 -6.92 9.77 2.14
N ALA A 352 -7.60 9.08 1.22
CA ALA A 352 -7.21 7.72 0.88
C ALA A 352 -5.84 7.70 0.19
N PHE A 353 -5.13 6.56 0.23
CA PHE A 353 -3.90 6.40 -0.54
C PHE A 353 -4.10 6.97 -1.95
N GLU A 354 -3.11 7.72 -2.48
CA GLU A 354 -3.05 8.05 -3.92
C GLU A 354 -2.85 6.74 -4.72
N LEU A 355 -3.83 5.84 -4.64
CA LEU A 355 -4.00 4.78 -5.59
C LEU A 355 -4.36 5.49 -6.89
N PRO A 356 -3.72 5.13 -8.02
CA PRO A 356 -4.21 5.50 -9.33
C PRO A 356 -5.73 5.31 -9.35
N PRO A 357 -6.53 6.19 -9.98
CA PRO A 357 -8.00 6.10 -10.10
C PRO A 357 -8.54 4.83 -10.80
N LEU A 358 -7.94 3.65 -10.58
CA LEU A 358 -8.46 2.33 -10.92
C LEU A 358 -9.87 2.08 -10.37
N ILE A 359 -10.24 2.69 -9.24
CA ILE A 359 -11.56 2.51 -8.61
C ILE A 359 -12.48 3.73 -8.85
N ALA A 360 -11.93 4.93 -9.02
CA ALA A 360 -12.72 6.16 -9.11
C ALA A 360 -13.38 6.41 -10.48
N GLU A 361 -12.94 5.70 -11.53
CA GLU A 361 -13.43 5.82 -12.91
C GLU A 361 -14.51 4.79 -13.29
N ALA A 362 -14.85 3.84 -12.41
CA ALA A 362 -15.88 2.84 -12.70
C ALA A 362 -17.28 3.42 -13.02
N HIS A 363 -17.50 4.74 -12.80
CA HIS A 363 -18.78 5.41 -13.05
C HIS A 363 -18.74 6.56 -14.08
N ALA A 364 -17.64 6.77 -14.81
CA ALA A 364 -17.65 7.71 -15.94
C ALA A 364 -16.57 7.33 -16.98
N LEU A 365 -16.94 6.52 -17.98
CA LEU A 365 -16.12 6.20 -19.15
C LEU A 365 -15.83 7.47 -19.97
N THR A 366 -14.77 8.18 -19.62
CA THR A 366 -14.10 9.15 -20.50
C THR A 366 -12.70 8.65 -20.83
N GLY A 367 -12.63 7.46 -21.43
CA GLY A 367 -11.41 6.86 -21.97
C GLY A 367 -10.43 6.34 -20.91
N VAL A 368 -9.63 5.34 -21.30
CA VAL A 368 -8.60 4.72 -20.44
C VAL A 368 -7.56 5.76 -20.03
N SER A 369 -7.25 5.90 -18.73
CA SER A 369 -6.22 6.83 -18.21
C SER A 369 -4.84 6.63 -18.85
N ASP A 370 -4.09 7.72 -19.08
CA ASP A 370 -2.68 7.67 -19.55
C ASP A 370 -1.66 7.75 -18.40
N GLU A 371 -2.12 7.52 -17.17
CA GLU A 371 -1.26 7.52 -15.99
C GLU A 371 -0.22 6.40 -16.05
N LYS A 372 0.99 6.71 -15.57
CA LYS A 372 2.11 5.78 -15.52
C LYS A 372 1.89 4.73 -14.44
N ILE A 373 2.22 3.49 -14.77
CA ILE A 373 2.17 2.38 -13.83
C ILE A 373 3.46 2.40 -12.99
N PRO A 374 3.37 2.37 -11.64
CA PRO A 374 4.52 2.50 -10.76
C PRO A 374 5.32 1.18 -10.63
N TYR A 375 5.86 0.67 -11.75
CA TYR A 375 6.66 -0.57 -11.78
C TYR A 375 7.91 -0.55 -10.89
N GLN A 376 8.41 0.65 -10.53
CA GLN A 376 9.58 0.82 -9.69
C GLN A 376 9.38 0.24 -8.29
N VAL A 377 8.16 0.33 -7.73
CA VAL A 377 7.82 -0.19 -6.40
C VAL A 377 8.05 -1.70 -6.31
N LEU A 378 7.84 -2.43 -7.41
CA LEU A 378 8.07 -3.88 -7.47
C LEU A 378 9.56 -4.26 -7.35
N ASN A 379 10.48 -3.30 -7.46
CA ASN A 379 11.91 -3.52 -7.36
C ASN A 379 12.50 -3.17 -5.99
N GLU A 380 11.70 -2.57 -5.09
CA GLU A 380 12.15 -2.11 -3.77
C GLU A 380 12.38 -3.25 -2.78
N LEU A 381 11.60 -4.33 -2.89
CA LEU A 381 11.70 -5.50 -2.02
C LEU A 381 11.38 -6.80 -2.74
N ASN A 382 11.75 -7.91 -2.11
CA ASN A 382 11.33 -9.26 -2.48
C ASN A 382 10.42 -9.84 -1.40
N GLY A 383 9.63 -10.87 -1.73
CA GLY A 383 8.79 -11.46 -0.70
C GLY A 383 7.72 -12.43 -1.17
N GLU A 384 6.96 -12.92 -0.20
CA GLU A 384 5.74 -13.69 -0.41
C GLU A 384 4.64 -13.22 0.54
N ALA A 385 3.41 -13.15 0.05
CA ALA A 385 2.26 -12.78 0.86
C ALA A 385 1.09 -13.73 0.59
N VAL A 386 0.43 -14.18 1.65
CA VAL A 386 -0.87 -14.83 1.57
C VAL A 386 -1.91 -13.87 2.11
N VAL A 387 -2.94 -13.60 1.32
CA VAL A 387 -4.05 -12.71 1.69
C VAL A 387 -5.33 -13.52 1.68
N SER A 388 -6.07 -13.50 2.79
CA SER A 388 -7.37 -14.14 2.93
C SER A 388 -8.43 -13.13 3.37
N ILE A 389 -9.48 -12.93 2.58
CA ILE A 389 -10.56 -12.00 2.87
C ILE A 389 -11.88 -12.76 2.88
N GLY A 390 -12.63 -12.68 3.99
CA GLY A 390 -13.95 -13.31 4.10
C GLY A 390 -14.93 -12.70 3.10
N LYS A 391 -15.03 -11.37 3.08
CA LYS A 391 -15.86 -10.61 2.13
C LYS A 391 -15.13 -9.38 1.58
N LEU A 392 -14.93 -9.32 0.28
CA LEU A 392 -14.36 -8.18 -0.45
C LEU A 392 -15.49 -7.37 -1.10
N ILE A 393 -15.54 -6.08 -0.81
CA ILE A 393 -16.46 -5.13 -1.43
C ILE A 393 -15.62 -4.25 -2.36
N ILE A 394 -15.84 -4.37 -3.67
CA ILE A 394 -15.23 -3.49 -4.67
C ILE A 394 -16.11 -2.26 -4.85
N ASP A 395 -17.41 -2.50 -5.00
CA ASP A 395 -18.49 -1.52 -4.94
C ASP A 395 -19.77 -2.21 -4.38
N PRO A 396 -20.85 -1.47 -4.07
CA PRO A 396 -22.07 -2.08 -3.53
C PRO A 396 -22.73 -3.14 -4.41
N ALA A 397 -22.55 -3.10 -5.73
CA ALA A 397 -23.05 -4.08 -6.68
C ALA A 397 -22.06 -5.23 -6.95
N VAL A 398 -20.75 -5.01 -6.77
CA VAL A 398 -19.68 -5.98 -7.02
C VAL A 398 -19.00 -6.39 -5.72
N GLN A 399 -19.40 -7.56 -5.22
CA GLN A 399 -18.89 -8.15 -3.98
C GLN A 399 -18.44 -9.58 -4.21
N ALA A 400 -17.33 -9.97 -3.59
CA ALA A 400 -16.80 -11.32 -3.65
C ALA A 400 -16.59 -11.90 -2.24
N ASP A 401 -16.84 -13.20 -2.08
CA ASP A 401 -16.64 -13.93 -0.83
C ASP A 401 -15.41 -14.84 -0.92
N ASN A 402 -14.83 -15.21 0.22
CA ASN A 402 -13.73 -16.16 0.34
C ASN A 402 -12.57 -15.88 -0.62
N VAL A 403 -12.08 -14.64 -0.65
CA VAL A 403 -10.94 -14.25 -1.48
C VAL A 403 -9.67 -14.81 -0.87
N TYR A 404 -8.89 -15.52 -1.68
CA TYR A 404 -7.59 -16.06 -1.33
C TYR A 404 -6.58 -15.76 -2.44
N ALA A 405 -5.47 -15.12 -2.08
CA ALA A 405 -4.39 -14.84 -3.01
C ALA A 405 -3.04 -15.24 -2.40
N SER A 406 -2.25 -16.00 -3.15
CA SER A 406 -0.84 -16.24 -2.86
C SER A 406 0.02 -15.42 -3.82
N VAL A 407 0.75 -14.44 -3.28
CA VAL A 407 1.55 -13.47 -4.03
C VAL A 407 3.02 -13.74 -3.79
N LYS A 408 3.82 -13.75 -4.84
CA LYS A 408 5.29 -13.80 -4.79
C LYS A 408 5.86 -12.63 -5.57
N LEU A 409 6.84 -11.96 -4.99
CA LEU A 409 7.59 -10.87 -5.62
C LEU A 409 9.08 -11.22 -5.59
N ASN A 410 9.68 -11.36 -6.77
CA ASN A 410 11.10 -11.63 -6.89
C ASN A 410 11.71 -10.78 -7.99
N ASN A 411 12.54 -9.81 -7.59
CA ASN A 411 13.28 -8.90 -8.46
C ASN A 411 12.39 -8.26 -9.53
N GLY A 412 11.27 -7.66 -9.11
CA GLY A 412 10.37 -6.97 -10.03
C GLY A 412 9.41 -7.87 -10.80
N LEU A 413 9.43 -9.20 -10.58
CA LEU A 413 8.44 -10.14 -11.07
C LEU A 413 7.43 -10.46 -9.96
N LEU A 414 6.23 -9.90 -10.07
CA LEU A 414 5.09 -10.19 -9.20
C LEU A 414 4.24 -11.30 -9.81
N THR A 415 3.92 -12.33 -9.03
CA THR A 415 2.97 -13.39 -9.43
C THR A 415 1.95 -13.59 -8.33
N ALA A 416 0.66 -13.44 -8.64
CA ALA A 416 -0.45 -13.83 -7.78
C ALA A 416 -1.06 -15.13 -8.34
N SER A 417 -0.83 -16.26 -7.67
CA SER A 417 -1.34 -17.57 -8.07
C SER A 417 -1.33 -18.57 -6.90
N PRO A 418 -2.47 -19.23 -6.60
CA PRO A 418 -3.77 -18.99 -7.20
C PRO A 418 -4.39 -17.67 -6.67
N LEU A 419 -5.30 -17.09 -7.46
CA LEU A 419 -6.21 -16.02 -7.05
C LEU A 419 -7.63 -16.60 -7.07
N LYS A 420 -8.12 -17.01 -5.90
CA LYS A 420 -9.43 -17.65 -5.76
C LYS A 420 -10.42 -16.71 -5.11
N LEU A 421 -11.65 -16.68 -5.60
CA LEU A 421 -12.75 -15.95 -4.98
C LEU A 421 -14.09 -16.55 -5.37
N LYS A 422 -15.12 -16.32 -4.55
CA LYS A 422 -16.51 -16.64 -4.88
C LYS A 422 -17.21 -15.40 -5.36
N PHE A 423 -17.79 -15.46 -6.55
CA PHE A 423 -18.50 -14.36 -7.18
C PHE A 423 -19.67 -14.90 -7.99
N GLY A 424 -20.82 -14.22 -7.95
CA GLY A 424 -22.00 -14.67 -8.68
C GLY A 424 -22.51 -16.06 -8.27
N GLY A 425 -22.24 -16.51 -7.03
CA GLY A 425 -22.57 -17.86 -6.55
C GLY A 425 -21.65 -18.98 -7.06
N GLY A 426 -20.69 -18.68 -7.93
CA GLY A 426 -19.68 -19.62 -8.43
C GLY A 426 -18.29 -19.35 -7.87
N GLU A 427 -17.30 -20.04 -8.41
CA GLU A 427 -15.89 -19.90 -8.05
C GLU A 427 -15.09 -19.34 -9.23
N ILE A 428 -14.16 -18.44 -8.94
CA ILE A 428 -13.19 -17.89 -9.89
C ILE A 428 -11.81 -18.31 -9.41
N ASP A 429 -10.98 -18.84 -10.31
CA ASP A 429 -9.56 -19.07 -10.11
C ASP A 429 -8.77 -18.33 -11.20
N GLY A 430 -7.73 -17.62 -10.80
CA GLY A 430 -6.92 -16.84 -11.70
C GLY A 430 -5.44 -16.83 -11.35
N LYS A 431 -4.68 -16.33 -12.30
CA LYS A 431 -3.26 -16.04 -12.20
C LYS A 431 -3.00 -14.67 -12.78
N LEU A 432 -2.29 -13.84 -12.02
CA LEU A 432 -1.76 -12.57 -12.48
C LEU A 432 -0.24 -12.60 -12.42
N THR A 433 0.42 -12.11 -13.45
CA THR A 433 1.88 -11.91 -13.48
C THR A 433 2.19 -10.52 -14.01
N VAL A 434 3.01 -9.78 -13.27
CA VAL A 434 3.47 -8.44 -13.62
C VAL A 434 5.00 -8.45 -13.60
N ASP A 435 5.61 -8.19 -14.76
CA ASP A 435 7.05 -8.10 -14.94
C ASP A 435 7.43 -6.65 -15.18
N SER A 436 8.07 -6.04 -14.18
CA SER A 436 8.54 -4.65 -14.24
C SER A 436 9.65 -4.41 -15.26
N SER A 437 10.49 -5.41 -15.56
CA SER A 437 11.60 -5.27 -16.51
C SER A 437 11.11 -5.20 -17.95
N GLN A 438 10.07 -5.97 -18.25
CA GLN A 438 9.43 -6.03 -19.58
C GLN A 438 8.23 -5.10 -19.69
N HIS A 439 7.82 -4.44 -18.60
CA HIS A 439 6.55 -3.69 -18.48
C HIS A 439 5.36 -4.53 -18.97
N LYS A 440 5.38 -5.82 -18.60
CA LYS A 440 4.49 -6.84 -19.14
C LYS A 440 3.51 -7.30 -18.08
N VAL A 441 2.25 -7.44 -18.47
CA VAL A 441 1.17 -7.99 -17.64
C VAL A 441 0.60 -9.21 -18.34
N VAL A 442 0.47 -10.31 -17.61
CA VAL A 442 -0.18 -11.53 -18.08
C VAL A 442 -1.26 -11.92 -17.07
N PHE A 443 -2.46 -12.22 -17.56
CA PHE A 443 -3.53 -12.73 -16.73
C PHE A 443 -4.18 -13.95 -17.37
N ASP A 444 -4.65 -14.84 -16.52
CA ASP A 444 -5.48 -15.99 -16.85
C ASP A 444 -6.56 -16.10 -15.76
N LEU A 445 -7.81 -16.25 -16.15
CA LEU A 445 -8.95 -16.31 -15.27
C LEU A 445 -9.94 -17.33 -15.81
N THR A 446 -10.39 -18.20 -14.92
CA THR A 446 -11.42 -19.18 -15.21
C THR A 446 -12.47 -19.11 -14.12
N SER A 447 -13.73 -19.28 -14.50
CA SER A 447 -14.82 -19.43 -13.56
C SER A 447 -15.60 -20.71 -13.78
N GLN A 448 -16.26 -21.15 -12.73
CA GLN A 448 -17.10 -22.34 -12.73
C GLN A 448 -18.37 -22.10 -11.92
N ASN A 449 -19.49 -22.61 -12.42
CA ASN A 449 -20.76 -22.66 -11.70
C ASN A 449 -21.28 -21.28 -11.25
N MET A 450 -20.92 -20.20 -11.96
CA MET A 450 -21.52 -18.89 -11.69
C MET A 450 -22.97 -18.89 -12.14
N LYS A 451 -23.76 -18.01 -11.57
CA LYS A 451 -25.18 -17.84 -11.88
C LYS A 451 -25.41 -16.48 -12.47
N LEU A 452 -25.95 -16.41 -13.70
CA LEU A 452 -26.20 -15.16 -14.42
C LEU A 452 -27.05 -14.19 -13.59
N GLN A 453 -28.06 -14.70 -12.88
CA GLN A 453 -28.93 -13.96 -11.97
C GLN A 453 -28.20 -13.32 -10.77
N ASN A 454 -27.00 -13.82 -10.43
CA ASN A 454 -26.18 -13.29 -9.34
C ASN A 454 -25.08 -12.35 -9.86
N LEU A 455 -24.96 -12.14 -11.17
CA LEU A 455 -23.98 -11.20 -11.76
C LEU A 455 -24.53 -9.78 -11.87
N HIS A 456 -25.85 -9.64 -12.00
CA HIS A 456 -26.54 -8.36 -12.04
C HIS A 456 -28.01 -8.53 -11.65
N SER A 457 -28.58 -7.56 -10.95
CA SER A 457 -29.97 -7.58 -10.46
C SER A 457 -31.00 -7.77 -11.58
N ASP A 458 -30.76 -7.17 -12.75
CA ASP A 458 -31.61 -7.28 -13.94
C ASP A 458 -31.74 -8.70 -14.53
N PHE A 459 -30.91 -9.65 -14.10
CA PHE A 459 -31.07 -11.05 -14.48
C PHE A 459 -31.88 -11.84 -13.45
N ALA A 460 -32.22 -11.24 -12.31
CA ALA A 460 -33.11 -11.81 -11.30
C ALA A 460 -34.56 -11.38 -11.59
N VAL A 461 -35.47 -12.36 -11.61
CA VAL A 461 -36.90 -12.12 -11.85
C VAL A 461 -37.63 -11.96 -10.52
N SER A 462 -38.16 -10.77 -10.24
CA SER A 462 -38.97 -10.48 -9.04
C SER A 462 -40.45 -10.23 -9.37
N GLY A 463 -40.73 -9.82 -10.60
CA GLY A 463 -42.04 -9.46 -11.13
C GLY A 463 -42.38 -10.18 -12.44
N LYS A 464 -43.67 -10.11 -12.81
CA LYS A 464 -44.21 -10.73 -14.03
C LYS A 464 -43.81 -10.02 -15.33
N SER A 465 -43.10 -8.90 -15.26
CA SER A 465 -42.67 -8.09 -16.41
C SER A 465 -41.15 -7.95 -16.52
N ASP A 466 -40.42 -8.57 -15.60
CA ASP A 466 -38.97 -8.42 -15.52
C ASP A 466 -38.32 -9.29 -16.58
N PHE A 467 -37.27 -8.79 -17.21
CA PHE A 467 -36.34 -9.67 -17.90
C PHE A 467 -35.55 -10.48 -16.87
N GLY A 468 -35.18 -11.72 -17.19
CA GLY A 468 -34.21 -12.45 -16.36
C GLY A 468 -34.24 -13.96 -16.54
N VAL A 469 -33.57 -14.66 -15.63
CA VAL A 469 -33.45 -16.11 -15.61
C VAL A 469 -34.43 -16.70 -14.60
N LEU A 470 -35.36 -17.53 -15.07
CA LEU A 470 -36.31 -18.27 -14.23
C LEU A 470 -35.69 -19.57 -13.68
N SER A 471 -34.88 -20.26 -14.48
CA SER A 471 -34.19 -21.50 -14.10
C SER A 471 -32.93 -21.73 -14.95
N GLY A 472 -31.95 -22.45 -14.40
CA GLY A 472 -30.64 -22.64 -15.03
C GLY A 472 -29.69 -21.48 -14.74
N GLY A 473 -29.21 -20.83 -15.81
CA GLY A 473 -28.35 -19.65 -15.75
C GLY A 473 -26.91 -19.92 -15.37
N ASN A 474 -26.42 -21.16 -15.53
CA ASN A 474 -25.01 -21.45 -15.30
C ASN A 474 -24.16 -20.69 -16.31
N VAL A 475 -23.16 -19.95 -15.82
CA VAL A 475 -22.23 -19.19 -16.63
C VAL A 475 -20.81 -19.60 -16.28
N ASP A 476 -20.03 -19.92 -17.30
CA ASP A 476 -18.58 -20.07 -17.19
C ASP A 476 -17.91 -18.96 -18.00
N ILE A 477 -16.90 -18.33 -17.40
CA ILE A 477 -16.13 -17.23 -17.97
C ILE A 477 -14.67 -17.66 -18.02
N TYR A 478 -14.05 -17.46 -19.17
CA TYR A 478 -12.64 -17.70 -19.40
C TYR A 478 -12.05 -16.43 -20.01
N ALA A 479 -11.00 -15.91 -19.39
CA ALA A 479 -10.32 -14.73 -19.87
C ALA A 479 -8.81 -14.93 -19.74
N ASN A 480 -8.08 -14.74 -20.83
CA ASN A 480 -6.63 -14.68 -20.78
C ASN A 480 -6.13 -13.50 -21.61
N GLY A 481 -4.95 -13.03 -21.26
CA GLY A 481 -4.33 -11.94 -22.01
C GLY A 481 -2.90 -11.68 -21.60
N THR A 482 -2.18 -11.09 -22.54
CA THR A 482 -0.86 -10.50 -22.35
C THR A 482 -0.90 -9.07 -22.85
N SER A 483 -0.24 -8.17 -22.14
CA SER A 483 -0.05 -6.80 -22.58
C SER A 483 1.32 -6.27 -22.16
N VAL A 484 1.77 -5.22 -22.86
CA VAL A 484 3.03 -4.51 -22.60
C VAL A 484 2.78 -3.00 -22.63
N GLY A 485 3.28 -2.26 -21.66
CA GLY A 485 3.05 -0.81 -21.60
C GLY A 485 3.49 -0.17 -20.29
N THR A 486 3.83 1.10 -20.37
CA THR A 486 4.24 1.94 -19.23
C THR A 486 3.07 2.74 -18.63
N THR A 487 1.93 2.82 -19.33
CA THR A 487 0.69 3.49 -18.89
C THR A 487 -0.52 2.56 -19.03
N TYR A 488 -1.61 2.82 -18.31
CA TYR A 488 -2.85 2.03 -18.44
C TYR A 488 -3.39 2.03 -19.88
N ARG A 489 -3.35 3.19 -20.54
CA ARG A 489 -3.69 3.36 -21.95
C ARG A 489 -2.88 2.44 -22.85
N GLN A 490 -1.55 2.37 -22.66
CA GLN A 490 -0.70 1.47 -23.44
C GLN A 490 -1.02 0.00 -23.17
N LEU A 491 -1.33 -0.37 -21.93
CA LEU A 491 -1.76 -1.74 -21.62
C LEU A 491 -3.04 -2.12 -22.36
N VAL A 492 -4.05 -1.25 -22.42
CA VAL A 492 -5.28 -1.56 -23.18
C VAL A 492 -4.99 -1.61 -24.68
N ASN A 493 -4.21 -0.68 -25.21
CA ASN A 493 -3.89 -0.60 -26.63
C ASN A 493 -3.04 -1.80 -27.13
N ASN A 494 -2.17 -2.35 -26.28
CA ASN A 494 -1.27 -3.45 -26.66
C ASN A 494 -1.76 -4.82 -26.17
N MET A 495 -2.96 -4.89 -25.60
CA MET A 495 -3.53 -6.13 -25.09
C MET A 495 -3.78 -7.11 -26.24
N ASN A 496 -3.31 -8.34 -26.05
CA ASN A 496 -3.60 -9.49 -26.89
C ASN A 496 -4.16 -10.60 -26.00
N GLY A 497 -5.35 -11.09 -26.31
CA GLY A 497 -6.02 -12.05 -25.44
C GLY A 497 -7.36 -12.51 -25.96
N ARG A 498 -8.06 -13.29 -25.15
CA ARG A 498 -9.37 -13.83 -25.47
C ARG A 498 -10.27 -13.82 -24.25
N LEU A 499 -11.53 -13.43 -24.47
CA LEU A 499 -12.63 -13.56 -23.53
C LEU A 499 -13.66 -14.54 -24.10
N VAL A 500 -14.10 -15.48 -23.29
CA VAL A 500 -15.18 -16.42 -23.60
C VAL A 500 -16.13 -16.47 -22.40
N ALA A 501 -17.41 -16.20 -22.63
CA ALA A 501 -18.48 -16.44 -21.66
C ALA A 501 -19.48 -17.41 -22.28
N ILE A 502 -19.88 -18.42 -21.52
CA ILE A 502 -20.79 -19.48 -21.96
C ILE A 502 -21.91 -19.58 -20.95
N VAL A 503 -23.14 -19.41 -21.41
CA VAL A 503 -24.36 -19.65 -20.64
C VAL A 503 -24.96 -20.97 -21.13
N ASP A 504 -25.12 -21.92 -20.21
CA ASP A 504 -25.75 -23.21 -20.51
C ASP A 504 -27.27 -23.07 -20.66
N LYS A 505 -27.92 -24.21 -20.94
CA LYS A 505 -29.37 -24.32 -21.06
C LYS A 505 -30.08 -23.67 -19.88
N SER A 506 -31.00 -22.75 -20.19
CA SER A 506 -31.68 -21.92 -19.20
C SER A 506 -33.12 -21.65 -19.63
N VAL A 507 -33.98 -21.30 -18.68
CA VAL A 507 -35.32 -20.78 -18.96
C VAL A 507 -35.30 -19.31 -18.58
N MET A 508 -35.57 -18.43 -19.55
CA MET A 508 -35.56 -16.99 -19.36
C MET A 508 -36.95 -16.40 -19.49
N GLN A 509 -37.20 -15.30 -18.79
CA GLN A 509 -38.40 -14.48 -18.96
C GLN A 509 -38.06 -13.30 -19.86
N THR A 510 -38.88 -13.07 -20.88
CA THR A 510 -38.85 -11.82 -21.65
C THR A 510 -39.54 -10.72 -20.86
N GLY A 511 -38.98 -9.51 -20.88
CA GLY A 511 -39.47 -8.39 -20.09
C GLY A 511 -38.69 -7.11 -20.36
N ALA A 512 -38.92 -6.09 -19.54
CA ALA A 512 -38.12 -4.87 -19.56
C ALA A 512 -36.70 -5.15 -19.03
N LEU A 513 -35.69 -4.53 -19.66
CA LEU A 513 -34.30 -4.61 -19.24
C LEU A 513 -33.79 -3.19 -19.01
N GLU A 514 -33.34 -2.88 -17.80
CA GLU A 514 -33.01 -1.52 -17.38
C GLU A 514 -31.50 -1.22 -17.41
N PHE A 515 -30.63 -2.25 -17.31
CA PHE A 515 -29.18 -2.08 -17.21
C PHE A 515 -28.52 -1.60 -18.52
N LEU A 516 -29.12 -1.90 -19.68
CA LEU A 516 -28.62 -1.42 -20.96
C LEU A 516 -29.13 -0.01 -21.23
N LYS A 517 -28.28 0.98 -20.94
CA LYS A 517 -28.50 2.39 -21.29
C LYS A 517 -28.84 2.52 -22.79
N GLY A 518 -29.82 3.36 -23.12
CA GLY A 518 -30.22 3.63 -24.50
C GLY A 518 -31.29 2.70 -25.09
N ASN A 519 -31.94 1.82 -24.30
CA ASN A 519 -33.05 0.98 -24.74
C ASN A 519 -32.70 0.08 -25.95
N ILE A 520 -31.43 -0.31 -26.11
CA ILE A 520 -31.00 -1.06 -27.28
C ILE A 520 -31.67 -2.43 -27.40
N LEU A 521 -31.74 -3.18 -26.30
CA LEU A 521 -32.39 -4.49 -26.32
C LEU A 521 -33.87 -4.35 -26.65
N THR A 522 -34.57 -3.39 -26.04
CA THR A 522 -35.99 -3.16 -26.32
C THR A 522 -36.20 -2.68 -27.76
N GLN A 523 -35.33 -1.86 -28.33
CA GLN A 523 -35.35 -1.48 -29.75
C GLN A 523 -35.16 -2.69 -30.67
N ILE A 524 -34.20 -3.56 -30.38
CA ILE A 524 -33.97 -4.80 -31.14
C ILE A 524 -35.20 -5.72 -31.03
N LEU A 525 -35.70 -5.96 -29.82
CA LEU A 525 -36.89 -6.79 -29.60
C LEU A 525 -38.13 -6.22 -30.31
N ASN A 526 -38.29 -4.89 -30.36
CA ASN A 526 -39.35 -4.21 -31.11
C ASN A 526 -39.19 -4.40 -32.62
N ILE A 527 -37.97 -4.30 -33.18
CA ILE A 527 -37.70 -4.60 -34.60
C ILE A 527 -38.05 -6.05 -34.94
N LEU A 528 -37.77 -6.98 -34.01
CA LEU A 528 -38.13 -8.39 -34.12
C LEU A 528 -39.62 -8.68 -33.85
N LYS A 529 -40.42 -7.65 -33.56
CA LYS A 529 -41.85 -7.76 -33.21
C LYS A 529 -42.13 -8.68 -32.01
N ILE A 530 -41.19 -8.77 -31.07
CA ILE A 530 -41.36 -9.52 -29.81
C ILE A 530 -42.05 -8.60 -28.80
N ASP A 531 -43.27 -8.95 -28.39
CA ASP A 531 -44.06 -8.16 -27.43
C ASP A 531 -43.50 -8.31 -26.01
N THR A 532 -42.66 -7.38 -25.58
CA THR A 532 -42.03 -7.35 -24.24
C THR A 532 -43.03 -7.06 -23.11
N ARG A 533 -44.27 -6.65 -23.42
CA ARG A 533 -45.36 -6.47 -22.43
C ARG A 533 -45.98 -7.79 -22.00
N LYS A 534 -45.76 -8.87 -22.77
CA LYS A 534 -46.19 -10.22 -22.43
C LYS A 534 -44.95 -11.00 -21.99
N ALA A 535 -44.86 -11.33 -20.71
CA ALA A 535 -43.79 -12.20 -20.24
C ALA A 535 -43.93 -13.59 -20.85
N ASN A 536 -43.16 -13.84 -21.89
CA ASN A 536 -43.02 -15.14 -22.52
C ASN A 536 -41.78 -15.83 -21.97
N GLN A 537 -41.89 -17.14 -21.75
CA GLN A 537 -40.74 -17.98 -21.44
C GLN A 537 -39.95 -18.27 -22.71
N LEU A 538 -38.63 -18.13 -22.60
CA LEU A 538 -37.65 -18.38 -23.64
C LEU A 538 -36.77 -19.55 -23.20
N ASP A 539 -36.82 -20.64 -23.96
CA ASP A 539 -36.06 -21.86 -23.66
C ASP A 539 -34.67 -21.72 -24.30
N LEU A 540 -33.73 -21.15 -23.55
CA LEU A 540 -32.35 -21.00 -23.98
C LEU A 540 -31.68 -22.38 -24.04
N THR A 541 -31.14 -22.73 -25.20
CA THR A 541 -30.26 -23.89 -25.39
C THR A 541 -28.83 -23.52 -24.97
N CYS A 542 -28.35 -22.36 -25.43
CA CYS A 542 -27.05 -21.81 -25.05
C CYS A 542 -26.96 -20.32 -25.42
N ALA A 543 -26.10 -19.59 -24.72
CA ALA A 543 -25.60 -18.30 -25.18
C ALA A 543 -24.07 -18.27 -25.05
N VAL A 544 -23.40 -17.67 -26.02
CA VAL A 544 -21.95 -17.56 -26.07
C VAL A 544 -21.58 -16.12 -26.39
N VAL A 545 -20.58 -15.60 -25.69
CA VAL A 545 -19.85 -14.41 -26.09
C VAL A 545 -18.37 -14.76 -26.16
N ARG A 546 -17.79 -14.63 -27.34
CA ARG A 546 -16.35 -14.73 -27.58
C ARG A 546 -15.86 -13.42 -28.17
N ALA A 547 -14.81 -12.88 -27.56
CA ALA A 547 -14.05 -11.77 -28.09
C ALA A 547 -12.57 -12.16 -28.19
N ASP A 548 -11.97 -11.94 -29.36
CA ASP A 548 -10.52 -11.96 -29.56
C ASP A 548 -10.03 -10.51 -29.51
N ILE A 549 -9.11 -10.21 -28.60
CA ILE A 549 -8.61 -8.86 -28.35
C ILE A 549 -7.22 -8.75 -28.95
N ALA A 550 -7.01 -7.72 -29.78
CA ALA A 550 -5.71 -7.36 -30.32
C ALA A 550 -5.67 -5.86 -30.65
N GLY A 551 -4.56 -5.19 -30.33
CA GLY A 551 -4.34 -3.79 -30.74
C GLY A 551 -5.42 -2.83 -30.22
N GLY A 552 -5.87 -3.00 -28.98
CA GLY A 552 -6.91 -2.15 -28.36
C GLY A 552 -8.30 -2.33 -28.96
N THR A 553 -8.52 -3.38 -29.76
CA THR A 553 -9.81 -3.71 -30.35
C THR A 553 -10.22 -5.13 -29.97
N ALA A 554 -11.45 -5.27 -29.46
CA ALA A 554 -12.11 -6.55 -29.27
C ALA A 554 -12.91 -6.89 -30.53
N VAL A 555 -12.61 -8.02 -31.16
CA VAL A 555 -13.30 -8.53 -32.35
C VAL A 555 -14.11 -9.76 -31.96
N PHE A 556 -15.35 -9.83 -32.46
CA PHE A 556 -16.32 -10.87 -32.15
C PHE A 556 -16.62 -11.64 -33.44
N PRO A 557 -15.73 -12.54 -33.91
CA PRO A 557 -15.87 -13.21 -35.22
C PRO A 557 -17.04 -14.20 -35.19
N ARG A 558 -18.24 -13.74 -35.60
CA ARG A 558 -19.51 -14.43 -35.25
C ARG A 558 -19.55 -14.87 -33.78
N GLY A 559 -18.91 -14.10 -32.92
CA GLY A 559 -18.52 -14.51 -31.57
C GLY A 559 -19.65 -14.39 -30.56
N ILE A 560 -20.76 -13.77 -30.92
CA ILE A 560 -21.94 -13.65 -30.06
C ILE A 560 -23.03 -14.56 -30.65
N ALA A 561 -23.44 -15.54 -29.87
CA ALA A 561 -24.53 -16.45 -30.24
C ALA A 561 -25.54 -16.54 -29.10
N PHE A 562 -26.82 -16.51 -29.45
CA PHE A 562 -27.92 -16.79 -28.56
C PHE A 562 -28.83 -17.79 -29.26
N ASP A 563 -29.00 -18.98 -28.69
CA ASP A 563 -29.78 -20.03 -29.30
C ASP A 563 -30.87 -20.52 -28.36
N SER A 564 -32.12 -20.45 -28.83
CA SER A 564 -33.30 -20.88 -28.09
C SER A 564 -34.28 -21.60 -29.01
N LYS A 565 -35.28 -22.27 -28.43
CA LYS A 565 -36.32 -22.93 -29.24
C LYS A 565 -37.13 -21.96 -30.12
N GLN A 566 -37.19 -20.70 -29.74
CA GLN A 566 -38.02 -19.67 -30.37
C GLN A 566 -37.20 -18.82 -31.37
N LEU A 567 -35.96 -18.50 -31.01
CA LEU A 567 -35.13 -17.51 -31.67
C LEU A 567 -33.65 -17.91 -31.60
N THR A 568 -32.97 -17.81 -32.73
CA THR A 568 -31.51 -17.82 -32.82
C THR A 568 -31.03 -16.43 -33.20
N ILE A 569 -29.99 -15.94 -32.54
CA ILE A 569 -29.27 -14.71 -32.90
C ILE A 569 -27.80 -15.07 -33.05
N VAL A 570 -27.21 -14.68 -34.17
CA VAL A 570 -25.75 -14.64 -34.34
C VAL A 570 -25.35 -13.19 -34.55
N SER A 571 -24.26 -12.76 -33.94
CA SER A 571 -23.76 -11.40 -34.10
C SER A 571 -22.25 -11.40 -34.31
N ASP A 572 -21.83 -10.58 -35.28
CA ASP A 572 -20.45 -10.26 -35.58
C ASP A 572 -20.20 -8.79 -35.28
N GLY A 573 -18.99 -8.45 -34.84
CA GLY A 573 -18.66 -7.05 -34.67
C GLY A 573 -17.32 -6.77 -34.04
N ARG A 574 -17.14 -5.50 -33.68
CA ARG A 574 -15.93 -5.01 -33.03
C ARG A 574 -16.23 -3.88 -32.06
N VAL A 575 -15.44 -3.81 -31.00
CA VAL A 575 -15.43 -2.72 -30.02
C VAL A 575 -14.01 -2.18 -29.92
N ASN A 576 -13.85 -0.87 -30.08
CA ASN A 576 -12.60 -0.19 -29.82
C ASN A 576 -12.54 0.16 -28.32
N LEU A 577 -11.59 -0.41 -27.59
CA LEU A 577 -11.47 -0.28 -26.14
C LEU A 577 -10.89 1.06 -25.70
N MET A 578 -10.44 1.89 -26.64
CA MET A 578 -9.79 3.18 -26.36
C MET A 578 -10.77 4.36 -26.41
N ASN A 579 -11.84 4.22 -27.20
CA ASN A 579 -12.85 5.27 -27.42
C ASN A 579 -14.29 4.76 -27.35
N ASP A 580 -14.46 3.53 -26.87
CA ASP A 580 -15.74 2.84 -26.66
C ASP A 580 -16.62 2.70 -27.90
N LYS A 581 -16.10 2.96 -29.11
CA LYS A 581 -16.86 2.83 -30.35
C LYS A 581 -17.13 1.37 -30.66
N LEU A 582 -18.39 1.06 -30.95
CA LEU A 582 -18.84 -0.26 -31.32
C LEU A 582 -19.44 -0.29 -32.73
N ASN A 583 -19.33 -1.44 -33.37
CA ASN A 583 -19.97 -1.73 -34.65
C ASN A 583 -20.29 -3.21 -34.73
N PHE A 584 -21.57 -3.56 -34.54
CA PHE A 584 -22.08 -4.92 -34.60
C PHE A 584 -23.13 -5.08 -35.69
N THR A 585 -23.19 -6.28 -36.22
CA THR A 585 -24.24 -6.76 -37.12
C THR A 585 -24.92 -7.93 -36.45
N ILE A 586 -26.24 -7.85 -36.30
CA ILE A 586 -27.07 -8.86 -35.64
C ILE A 586 -27.91 -9.56 -36.72
N GLU A 587 -27.81 -10.89 -36.73
CA GLU A 587 -28.48 -11.82 -37.63
C GLU A 587 -29.52 -12.65 -36.85
N PRO A 588 -30.76 -12.17 -36.76
CA PRO A 588 -31.85 -12.91 -36.13
C PRO A 588 -32.44 -13.97 -37.07
N SER A 589 -32.77 -15.15 -36.52
CA SER A 589 -33.46 -16.24 -37.22
C SER A 589 -34.54 -16.84 -36.32
N MET A 590 -35.78 -16.90 -36.80
CA MET A 590 -36.90 -17.51 -36.06
C MET A 590 -36.97 -19.02 -36.32
N ASN A 591 -36.92 -19.83 -35.25
CA ASN A 591 -36.87 -21.29 -35.36
C ASN A 591 -38.25 -21.96 -35.53
N LYS A 592 -39.34 -21.20 -35.32
CA LYS A 592 -40.73 -21.64 -35.55
C LYS A 592 -41.55 -20.52 -36.20
N LEU A 593 -41.54 -20.41 -37.54
CA LEU A 593 -42.72 -19.84 -38.21
C LEU A 593 -43.76 -20.94 -38.36
N ALA A 594 -44.95 -20.70 -37.80
CA ALA A 594 -46.13 -21.48 -38.11
C ALA A 594 -46.31 -21.51 -39.64
N SER A 595 -46.42 -22.72 -40.15
CA SER A 595 -46.83 -23.06 -41.51
C SER A 595 -48.03 -22.20 -41.94
N GLY A 596 -47.80 -21.20 -42.79
CA GLY A 596 -48.90 -20.41 -43.35
C GLY A 596 -48.52 -19.13 -44.10
N ASN A 597 -47.48 -18.40 -43.70
CA ASN A 597 -47.08 -17.15 -44.38
C ASN A 597 -45.56 -17.08 -44.55
N VAL A 598 -45.07 -17.61 -45.69
CA VAL A 598 -43.64 -17.75 -46.02
C VAL A 598 -43.01 -16.42 -46.51
N THR A 599 -43.70 -15.28 -46.35
CA THR A 599 -43.30 -13.99 -46.95
C THR A 599 -42.72 -12.95 -45.99
N GLN A 600 -42.55 -13.24 -44.70
CA GLN A 600 -41.83 -12.35 -43.78
C GLN A 600 -40.49 -12.95 -43.35
N ALA A 601 -39.61 -13.19 -44.31
CA ALA A 601 -38.18 -13.33 -44.03
C ALA A 601 -37.65 -11.96 -43.60
N LEU A 602 -37.73 -11.63 -42.31
CA LEU A 602 -37.05 -10.46 -41.74
C LEU A 602 -35.55 -10.74 -41.67
N ALA A 603 -34.89 -10.93 -42.82
CA ALA A 603 -33.44 -10.93 -42.94
C ALA A 603 -32.90 -9.49 -43.06
N SER A 604 -33.51 -8.55 -42.35
CA SER A 604 -32.95 -7.21 -42.20
C SER A 604 -31.84 -7.30 -41.16
N PHE A 605 -30.58 -7.22 -41.61
CA PHE A 605 -29.43 -7.12 -40.72
C PHE A 605 -29.60 -5.88 -39.84
N ILE A 606 -29.63 -6.09 -38.52
CA ILE A 606 -29.69 -4.99 -37.56
C ILE A 606 -28.25 -4.56 -37.30
N LYS A 607 -27.96 -3.28 -37.53
CA LYS A 607 -26.68 -2.68 -37.19
C LYS A 607 -26.76 -1.98 -35.86
N VAL A 608 -25.73 -2.18 -35.05
CA VAL A 608 -25.54 -1.45 -33.81
C VAL A 608 -24.23 -0.69 -33.89
N GLY A 609 -24.31 0.64 -33.90
CA GLY A 609 -23.16 1.54 -33.89
C GLY A 609 -23.15 2.44 -32.65
N GLY A 610 -22.33 3.48 -32.63
CA GLY A 610 -22.24 4.43 -31.53
C GLY A 610 -21.14 4.08 -30.54
N THR A 611 -21.38 4.34 -29.25
CA THR A 611 -20.46 4.01 -28.15
C THR A 611 -21.10 3.03 -27.19
N LEU A 612 -20.32 2.38 -26.30
CA LEU A 612 -20.84 1.49 -25.26
C LEU A 612 -21.93 2.15 -24.39
N ASP A 613 -21.74 3.43 -24.03
CA ASP A 613 -22.70 4.19 -23.23
C ASP A 613 -23.93 4.69 -24.00
N ASN A 614 -23.78 4.91 -25.32
CA ASN A 614 -24.85 5.43 -26.16
C ASN A 614 -24.92 4.65 -27.48
N PRO A 615 -25.34 3.38 -27.43
CA PRO A 615 -25.45 2.55 -28.62
C PRO A 615 -26.63 3.00 -29.47
N LYS A 616 -26.47 2.95 -30.79
CA LYS A 616 -27.48 3.36 -31.77
C LYS A 616 -27.83 2.19 -32.67
N VAL A 617 -29.12 1.87 -32.74
CA VAL A 617 -29.66 0.81 -33.59
C VAL A 617 -30.07 1.40 -34.93
N GLY A 618 -29.71 0.72 -36.02
CA GLY A 618 -30.12 1.03 -37.38
C GLY A 618 -30.32 -0.23 -38.22
N ILE A 619 -30.80 -0.06 -39.44
CA ILE A 619 -30.97 -1.15 -40.42
C ILE A 619 -29.87 -1.03 -41.48
N ASP A 620 -29.28 -2.16 -41.90
CA ASP A 620 -28.30 -2.15 -43.00
C ASP A 620 -28.98 -2.11 -44.37
N ASP A 621 -29.39 -0.92 -44.79
CA ASP A 621 -30.10 -0.72 -46.06
C ASP A 621 -29.29 -1.22 -47.28
N LYS A 622 -27.94 -1.21 -47.23
CA LYS A 622 -27.08 -1.64 -48.35
C LYS A 622 -27.02 -3.15 -48.54
N GLN A 623 -27.14 -3.94 -47.47
CA GLN A 623 -27.23 -5.40 -47.58
C GLN A 623 -28.67 -5.83 -47.82
N ALA A 624 -29.66 -5.16 -47.22
CA ALA A 624 -31.07 -5.40 -47.47
C ALA A 624 -31.48 -5.15 -48.95
N LEU A 625 -30.86 -4.16 -49.62
CA LEU A 625 -31.09 -3.87 -51.05
C LEU A 625 -30.46 -4.89 -52.00
N ARG A 626 -29.33 -5.52 -51.64
CA ARG A 626 -28.72 -6.59 -52.45
C ARG A 626 -29.59 -7.86 -52.47
N THR A 627 -30.47 -8.03 -51.51
CA THR A 627 -31.43 -9.14 -51.42
C THR A 627 -32.64 -8.96 -52.34
N ILE A 628 -32.88 -7.74 -52.88
CA ILE A 628 -34.10 -7.42 -53.65
C ILE A 628 -33.80 -7.20 -55.15
N VAL A 629 -32.59 -6.76 -55.53
CA VAL A 629 -32.28 -6.47 -56.95
C VAL A 629 -31.74 -7.69 -57.66
N GLY A 630 -32.67 -8.54 -58.14
CA GLY A 630 -32.35 -9.68 -58.98
C GLY A 630 -33.58 -10.34 -59.65
N VAL A 631 -34.71 -9.63 -59.74
CA VAL A 631 -35.93 -10.15 -60.36
C VAL A 631 -36.57 -9.09 -61.25
N ALA A 632 -35.94 -8.79 -62.39
CA ALA A 632 -36.59 -8.23 -63.59
C ALA A 632 -35.55 -7.97 -64.70
N ALA A 633 -35.14 -9.01 -65.44
CA ALA A 633 -34.52 -8.80 -66.76
C ALA A 633 -34.55 -10.03 -67.68
N THR A 634 -34.78 -11.24 -67.20
CA THR A 634 -34.87 -12.42 -68.07
C THR A 634 -35.98 -13.33 -67.59
N GLY A 635 -37.12 -13.36 -68.30
CA GLY A 635 -38.18 -14.32 -68.04
C GLY A 635 -37.63 -15.74 -68.05
N GLY A 636 -37.66 -16.42 -66.91
CA GLY A 636 -37.15 -17.78 -66.77
C GLY A 636 -36.95 -18.18 -65.32
N VAL A 637 -37.71 -19.18 -64.88
CA VAL A 637 -37.59 -19.89 -63.61
C VAL A 637 -36.14 -20.20 -63.21
N SER A 638 -35.68 -19.62 -62.10
CA SER A 638 -34.58 -20.19 -61.29
C SER A 638 -34.78 -19.81 -59.82
N TYR A 639 -35.56 -20.65 -59.17
CA TYR A 639 -35.89 -20.69 -57.76
C TYR A 639 -34.68 -21.22 -56.93
N LEU A 640 -33.52 -20.58 -57.05
CA LEU A 640 -32.28 -21.04 -56.40
C LEU A 640 -31.54 -19.98 -55.56
N GLY A 641 -31.98 -18.71 -55.59
CA GLY A 641 -31.40 -17.65 -54.75
C GLY A 641 -32.04 -17.50 -53.36
N SER A 642 -33.25 -18.03 -53.15
CA SER A 642 -34.02 -17.83 -51.90
C SER A 642 -33.76 -18.88 -50.83
N GLN A 643 -33.12 -20.02 -51.15
CA GLN A 643 -32.88 -21.09 -50.17
C GLN A 643 -31.57 -20.96 -49.38
N VAL A 644 -30.62 -20.12 -49.82
CA VAL A 644 -29.31 -19.97 -49.15
C VAL A 644 -29.44 -19.15 -47.84
N PHE A 645 -30.46 -18.31 -47.71
CA PHE A 645 -30.64 -17.41 -46.55
C PHE A 645 -31.74 -17.81 -45.57
N LEU A 646 -32.50 -18.87 -45.85
CA LEU A 646 -33.58 -19.34 -44.96
C LEU A 646 -33.11 -20.35 -43.90
N ASN A 647 -31.84 -20.76 -43.94
CA ASN A 647 -31.27 -21.73 -43.01
C ASN A 647 -30.28 -21.02 -42.09
N GLY A 648 -30.79 -20.48 -40.98
CA GLY A 648 -29.94 -20.03 -39.87
C GLY A 648 -28.93 -21.09 -39.46
N ASP A 649 -27.81 -20.64 -38.88
CA ASP A 649 -26.71 -21.45 -38.37
C ASP A 649 -27.27 -22.64 -37.56
N GLY A 650 -26.92 -23.86 -37.96
CA GLY A 650 -27.46 -25.08 -37.33
C GLY A 650 -26.87 -25.37 -35.96
N SER A 651 -25.76 -24.72 -35.58
CA SER A 651 -25.17 -24.80 -34.25
C SER A 651 -24.43 -23.50 -33.91
N PRO A 652 -25.16 -22.40 -33.67
CA PRO A 652 -24.59 -21.05 -33.54
C PRO A 652 -23.59 -20.94 -32.38
N CYS A 653 -23.84 -21.62 -31.25
CA CYS A 653 -22.91 -21.63 -30.12
C CYS A 653 -21.62 -22.42 -30.41
N TYR A 654 -21.68 -23.45 -31.26
CA TYR A 654 -20.45 -24.11 -31.76
C TYR A 654 -19.66 -23.15 -32.65
N THR A 655 -20.33 -22.50 -33.60
CA THR A 655 -19.72 -21.52 -34.52
C THR A 655 -19.06 -20.37 -33.75
N ALA A 656 -19.72 -19.81 -32.74
CA ALA A 656 -19.16 -18.74 -31.91
C ALA A 656 -17.89 -19.16 -31.14
N LEU A 657 -17.76 -20.44 -30.80
CA LEU A 657 -16.61 -21.00 -30.08
C LEU A 657 -15.56 -21.62 -31.00
N GLU A 658 -15.72 -21.59 -32.31
CA GLU A 658 -14.82 -22.26 -33.25
C GLU A 658 -13.36 -21.81 -33.11
N GLY A 659 -12.41 -22.74 -32.93
CA GLY A 659 -11.00 -22.39 -32.65
C GLY A 659 -10.71 -22.03 -31.18
N THR A 660 -11.65 -22.32 -30.28
CA THR A 660 -11.42 -22.39 -28.83
C THR A 660 -11.43 -23.84 -28.33
N SER A 661 -10.84 -24.09 -27.17
CA SER A 661 -10.93 -25.39 -26.47
C SER A 661 -12.35 -25.74 -26.01
N TYR A 662 -13.28 -24.79 -26.06
CA TYR A 662 -14.65 -24.94 -25.57
C TYR A 662 -15.66 -25.27 -26.66
N ALA A 663 -15.25 -25.26 -27.95
CA ALA A 663 -16.15 -25.53 -29.07
C ALA A 663 -16.89 -26.87 -28.92
N SER A 664 -16.20 -27.90 -28.41
CA SER A 664 -16.78 -29.23 -28.21
C SER A 664 -17.87 -29.32 -27.13
N ARG A 665 -18.14 -28.24 -26.38
CA ARG A 665 -19.29 -28.18 -25.46
C ARG A 665 -20.63 -28.23 -26.20
N PHE A 666 -20.65 -27.82 -27.46
CA PHE A 666 -21.86 -27.80 -28.30
C PHE A 666 -21.68 -28.71 -29.52
N PRO A 667 -22.77 -29.33 -30.02
CA PRO A 667 -22.69 -30.25 -31.16
C PRO A 667 -22.22 -29.51 -32.42
N LYS A 668 -21.37 -30.14 -33.23
CA LYS A 668 -21.00 -29.59 -34.54
C LYS A 668 -22.25 -29.52 -35.45
N PRO A 669 -22.32 -28.57 -36.40
CA PRO A 669 -23.34 -28.60 -37.44
C PRO A 669 -23.31 -29.93 -38.21
N SER A 670 -24.45 -30.57 -38.41
CA SER A 670 -24.56 -31.80 -39.22
C SER A 670 -25.54 -31.63 -40.40
N GLY A 671 -25.23 -32.24 -41.55
CA GLY A 671 -26.07 -32.24 -42.77
C GLY A 671 -25.80 -31.11 -43.78
N VAL A 672 -26.64 -31.00 -44.81
CA VAL A 672 -26.54 -30.09 -45.99
C VAL A 672 -26.18 -28.63 -45.64
N LYS A 673 -26.50 -28.18 -44.42
CA LYS A 673 -26.10 -26.86 -43.86
C LYS A 673 -24.58 -26.62 -43.80
N ALA A 674 -23.74 -27.66 -43.62
CA ALA A 674 -22.28 -27.56 -43.66
C ALA A 674 -21.72 -27.26 -45.07
N THR A 675 -22.49 -27.56 -46.11
CA THR A 675 -22.07 -27.36 -47.52
C THR A 675 -22.24 -25.89 -47.92
N THR A 676 -23.27 -25.21 -47.40
CA THR A 676 -23.56 -23.79 -47.67
C THR A 676 -22.49 -22.84 -47.10
N GLN A 677 -21.93 -23.12 -45.91
CA GLN A 677 -20.87 -22.30 -45.32
C GLN A 677 -19.58 -22.32 -46.15
N ASN A 678 -19.17 -23.52 -46.61
CA ASN A 678 -18.01 -23.70 -47.50
C ASN A 678 -18.23 -23.03 -48.87
N VAL A 679 -19.47 -22.99 -49.37
CA VAL A 679 -19.81 -22.34 -50.64
C VAL A 679 -19.80 -20.82 -50.51
N VAL A 680 -20.26 -20.23 -49.40
CA VAL A 680 -20.23 -18.76 -49.19
C VAL A 680 -18.80 -18.24 -49.08
N GLU A 681 -17.91 -18.90 -48.34
CA GLU A 681 -16.49 -18.53 -48.29
C GLU A 681 -15.78 -18.72 -49.64
N GLY A 682 -16.12 -19.79 -50.37
CA GLY A 682 -15.64 -20.04 -51.73
C GLY A 682 -16.09 -18.95 -52.71
N THR A 683 -17.34 -18.51 -52.59
CA THR A 683 -17.92 -17.46 -53.43
C THR A 683 -17.33 -16.08 -53.13
N GLU A 684 -17.05 -15.76 -51.86
CA GLU A 684 -16.41 -14.48 -51.50
C GLU A 684 -14.95 -14.41 -51.99
N LYS A 685 -14.21 -15.53 -51.94
CA LYS A 685 -12.88 -15.66 -52.56
C LYS A 685 -12.95 -15.52 -54.09
N GLN A 686 -13.90 -16.17 -54.75
CA GLN A 686 -14.09 -16.06 -56.20
C GLN A 686 -14.55 -14.66 -56.63
N LEU A 687 -15.37 -13.97 -55.83
CA LEU A 687 -15.80 -12.60 -56.09
C LEU A 687 -14.66 -11.59 -55.92
N LYS A 688 -13.82 -11.75 -54.88
CA LYS A 688 -12.59 -10.96 -54.69
C LYS A 688 -11.59 -11.20 -55.83
N GLN A 689 -11.48 -12.44 -56.31
CA GLN A 689 -10.63 -12.78 -57.45
C GLN A 689 -11.19 -12.19 -58.75
N GLY A 690 -12.49 -12.32 -59.02
CA GLY A 690 -13.16 -11.72 -60.19
C GLY A 690 -13.08 -10.19 -60.21
N LEU A 691 -13.20 -9.52 -59.06
CA LEU A 691 -12.98 -8.07 -58.93
C LEU A 691 -11.51 -7.68 -59.19
N LYS A 692 -10.56 -8.51 -58.76
CA LYS A 692 -9.13 -8.30 -59.02
C LYS A 692 -8.82 -8.48 -60.50
N ASP A 693 -9.43 -9.46 -61.15
CA ASP A 693 -9.27 -9.75 -62.57
C ASP A 693 -9.94 -8.67 -63.43
N LEU A 694 -11.14 -8.18 -63.05
CA LEU A 694 -11.77 -7.01 -63.68
C LEU A 694 -10.92 -5.74 -63.55
N LYS A 695 -10.33 -5.51 -62.37
CA LYS A 695 -9.44 -4.37 -62.14
C LYS A 695 -8.14 -4.48 -62.95
N ASN A 696 -7.61 -5.69 -63.13
CA ASN A 696 -6.44 -5.96 -63.96
C ASN A 696 -6.75 -5.82 -65.46
N THR A 697 -7.92 -6.27 -65.91
CA THR A 697 -8.41 -6.09 -67.28
C THR A 697 -8.64 -4.61 -67.59
N ALA A 698 -9.27 -3.86 -66.69
CA ALA A 698 -9.42 -2.40 -66.82
C ALA A 698 -8.05 -1.69 -66.87
N LYS A 699 -7.06 -2.16 -66.09
CA LYS A 699 -5.68 -1.66 -66.14
C LYS A 699 -4.97 -2.00 -67.45
N GLY A 700 -5.24 -3.17 -68.03
CA GLY A 700 -4.71 -3.60 -69.34
C GLY A 700 -5.32 -2.81 -70.50
N ILE A 701 -6.60 -2.49 -70.44
CA ILE A 701 -7.29 -1.62 -71.41
C ILE A 701 -6.75 -0.18 -71.31
N LEU A 702 -6.55 0.35 -70.10
CA LEU A 702 -5.92 1.67 -69.89
C LEU A 702 -4.46 1.73 -70.40
N LYS A 703 -3.71 0.63 -70.33
CA LYS A 703 -2.33 0.53 -70.85
C LYS A 703 -2.27 0.41 -72.37
N SER A 704 -3.26 -0.21 -73.00
CA SER A 704 -3.35 -0.33 -74.47
C SER A 704 -3.87 0.94 -75.15
N LEU A 705 -4.49 1.84 -74.39
CA LEU A 705 -4.92 3.17 -74.84
C LEU A 705 -3.81 4.25 -74.77
N GLN A 706 -2.59 3.89 -74.34
CA GLN A 706 -1.41 4.80 -74.31
C GLN A 706 -0.40 4.54 -75.45
N ILE A 707 -0.89 4.17 -76.65
CA ILE A 707 -0.08 4.17 -77.89
C ILE A 707 -0.80 4.97 -78.97
N LYS A 708 -0.79 6.30 -78.84
CA LYS A 708 -0.18 7.28 -79.77
C LYS A 708 -0.48 8.69 -79.29
#